data_AF-A0A1G0LSM6-F1
#
_entry.id   AF-A0A1G0LSM6-F1
#
_cell.length_a   1.000
_cell.length_b   1.000
_cell.length_c   1.000
_cell.angle_alpha   90.00
_cell.angle_beta   90.00
_cell.angle_gamma   90.00
#
_symmetry.space_group_name_H-M   'P 1'
#
loop_
_entity.id
_entity.type
_entity.pdbx_description
1 polymer ?
#
loop_
_entity_poly.entity_id
_entity_poly.type
_entity_poly.pdbx_seq_one_letter_code
_entity_poly.pdbx_strand_id
1 'polypeptide(L)'
;MTNHWIDLKNSDAIFIIGCNPAENHPISFKWIEEAMDKGAKLIVVDPRYTRSASKADIYAQIRPGTDIAFLGGMINYALQNNLIHEEYVREYTNAPFIISEKYDFKDGMFCSFDDQEKTYDLKSLAYELGPDGKPRRDNSMKDPRCVLQLMKKHFSRYDVDKVCSITGTKKEDYLKVAQAFCGTGRADKAGTLLYAMGITQSTHGTQNVRATAMLQTLLGNIGIAGGGVNALRGESNVQGSTDYGLLFHLLPGYLKSPEFDNVDLKSYIDKWTPQTKDGRSANWWGNTPKYITSLLKAWYGDNATQANDFCYSYLPKRMGSYAYNKIMDKMLAGGLEGLVCMGMNPAVGGPDSGNARSALSKLKWLVTVDLWETETSIFWKRPGVNPRDIQTEVFMLPAASSVEKEGSISNSGRWAQWRYKAVEPVGHSMSDLWIIDQFFKRVRNLYTKEKGAFPEPITKLAWNYGNGHEPDVHLVAKEINGYFTKDTTIVDKDKTLEFKKGDQVPMFKYLQADGSTTSGCWVYSGSYTKEGNQMARRDQSDPTGLGLFPKWSWCWPVNRRIIYNRASVNTAGEPFNPKRALIAWDGLEKKWKGDVPDGPWPPMKDDKEGKYPFIMLPEGHARLYALDLKDGPFPEHYEPMESPSRNQLSKTQNNPVVKLPKNVSSDTVKFPFIGTTYRMTEHWQTGGMTRSVPWLVELVPDMFVEISESLAKQKGFRKGDRVKVTTERGTIEAVVLITSRLKPFNVEGKMIEQVGMPWHFGYAGTAKGDSANMLTPSVGCANTSIPEFKAFLCNIEKGGSKA
;
A
#
# COMPACT_ATOMS: atom_id res chain seq x y z
N MET A 1 7.38 3.03 0.52
CA MET A 1 8.13 3.18 1.79
C MET A 1 8.33 4.66 2.09
N THR A 2 8.54 5.01 3.37
CA THR A 2 8.98 6.37 3.76
C THR A 2 10.46 6.58 3.46
N ASN A 3 11.27 5.53 3.66
CA ASN A 3 12.69 5.48 3.30
C ASN A 3 12.87 4.61 2.04
N HIS A 4 14.04 3.98 1.87
CA HIS A 4 14.36 3.09 0.75
C HIS A 4 15.23 1.90 1.20
N TRP A 5 15.43 0.93 0.30
CA TRP A 5 16.09 -0.35 0.60
C TRP A 5 17.47 -0.23 1.24
N ILE A 6 18.33 0.60 0.66
CA ILE A 6 19.72 0.75 1.10
C ILE A 6 19.80 1.36 2.50
N ASP A 7 18.87 2.25 2.85
CA ASP A 7 18.87 2.94 4.14
C ASP A 7 18.63 2.00 5.34
N LEU A 8 18.13 0.78 5.10
CA LEU A 8 18.02 -0.26 6.14
C LEU A 8 19.36 -0.52 6.84
N LYS A 9 20.50 -0.39 6.12
CA LYS A 9 21.87 -0.55 6.65
C LYS A 9 22.24 0.43 7.77
N ASN A 10 21.44 1.48 7.93
CA ASN A 10 21.67 2.55 8.90
C ASN A 10 20.84 2.35 10.18
N SER A 11 20.03 1.30 10.31
CA SER A 11 19.15 1.09 11.46
C SER A 11 19.91 0.55 12.68
N ASP A 12 19.41 0.83 13.90
CA ASP A 12 19.83 0.18 15.16
C ASP A 12 18.89 -0.97 15.55
N ALA A 13 17.65 -0.97 15.07
CA ALA A 13 16.71 -2.07 15.26
C ALA A 13 15.76 -2.19 14.06
N ILE A 14 15.68 -3.39 13.51
CA ILE A 14 14.86 -3.71 12.35
C ILE A 14 13.71 -4.60 12.82
N PHE A 15 12.49 -4.06 12.80
CA PHE A 15 11.30 -4.75 13.25
C PHE A 15 10.46 -5.22 12.05
N ILE A 16 10.51 -6.52 11.79
CA ILE A 16 9.72 -7.21 10.78
C ILE A 16 8.42 -7.69 11.44
N ILE A 17 7.28 -7.15 11.00
CA ILE A 17 5.95 -7.60 11.41
C ILE A 17 5.00 -7.60 10.21
N GLY A 18 4.28 -8.70 10.02
CA GLY A 18 3.38 -8.87 8.88
C GLY A 18 4.08 -8.83 7.51
N CYS A 19 5.35 -9.23 7.47
CA CYS A 19 6.07 -9.55 6.23
C CYS A 19 7.21 -10.55 6.48
N ASN A 20 7.81 -11.03 5.40
CA ASN A 20 8.91 -12.00 5.42
C ASN A 20 9.93 -11.62 4.33
N PRO A 21 10.76 -10.60 4.57
CA PRO A 21 11.61 -10.02 3.52
C PRO A 21 12.69 -10.97 2.99
N ALA A 22 13.13 -11.98 3.75
CA ALA A 22 14.11 -12.96 3.26
C ALA A 22 13.56 -13.78 2.08
N GLU A 23 12.23 -13.92 2.01
CA GLU A 23 11.56 -14.65 0.94
C GLU A 23 10.91 -13.72 -0.09
N ASN A 24 10.24 -12.67 0.38
CA ASN A 24 9.42 -11.81 -0.48
C ASN A 24 10.20 -10.64 -1.06
N HIS A 25 11.34 -10.29 -0.46
CA HIS A 25 12.22 -9.20 -0.88
C HIS A 25 13.69 -9.59 -0.65
N PRO A 26 14.20 -10.71 -1.18
CA PRO A 26 15.43 -11.33 -0.67
C PRO A 26 16.65 -10.40 -0.69
N ILE A 27 16.76 -9.54 -1.71
CA ILE A 27 17.89 -8.59 -1.82
C ILE A 27 17.85 -7.48 -0.76
N SER A 28 16.70 -7.24 -0.11
CA SER A 28 16.66 -6.37 1.07
C SER A 28 17.49 -6.90 2.23
N PHE A 29 17.66 -8.23 2.35
CA PHE A 29 18.46 -8.82 3.42
C PHE A 29 19.94 -8.47 3.35
N LYS A 30 20.47 -8.09 2.18
CA LYS A 30 21.81 -7.51 2.08
C LYS A 30 21.98 -6.31 3.03
N TRP A 31 21.00 -5.41 3.04
CA TRP A 31 21.06 -4.18 3.84
C TRP A 31 20.65 -4.42 5.30
N ILE A 32 19.83 -5.43 5.55
CA ILE A 32 19.48 -5.87 6.92
C ILE A 32 20.72 -6.49 7.58
N GLU A 33 21.42 -7.41 6.90
CA GLU A 33 22.65 -8.03 7.39
C GLU A 33 23.75 -6.97 7.58
N GLU A 34 23.90 -5.99 6.66
CA GLU A 34 24.82 -4.86 6.88
C GLU A 34 24.48 -4.00 8.12
N ALA A 35 23.21 -3.91 8.53
CA ALA A 35 22.83 -3.26 9.78
C ALA A 35 23.20 -4.14 10.98
N MET A 36 22.93 -5.45 10.89
CA MET A 36 23.26 -6.43 11.93
C MET A 36 24.77 -6.49 12.20
N ASP A 37 25.60 -6.43 11.15
CA ASP A 37 27.07 -6.35 11.26
C ASP A 37 27.54 -5.11 12.04
N LYS A 38 26.73 -4.05 12.07
CA LYS A 38 26.96 -2.82 12.86
C LYS A 38 26.30 -2.88 14.25
N GLY A 39 25.73 -4.01 14.62
CA GLY A 39 25.09 -4.25 15.91
C GLY A 39 23.58 -4.00 15.96
N ALA A 40 22.92 -3.81 14.81
CA ALA A 40 21.46 -3.66 14.80
C ALA A 40 20.76 -4.95 15.23
N LYS A 41 19.66 -4.82 15.97
CA LYS A 41 18.83 -5.97 16.36
C LYS A 41 17.79 -6.30 15.30
N LEU A 42 17.81 -7.52 14.79
CA LEU A 42 16.77 -8.04 13.90
C LEU A 42 15.66 -8.70 14.72
N ILE A 43 14.46 -8.15 14.62
CA ILE A 43 13.27 -8.60 15.34
C ILE A 43 12.25 -9.09 14.33
N VAL A 44 11.75 -10.32 14.50
CA VAL A 44 10.72 -10.92 13.64
C VAL A 44 9.51 -11.34 14.48
N VAL A 45 8.36 -10.78 14.13
CA VAL A 45 7.06 -11.15 14.70
C VAL A 45 6.18 -11.70 13.58
N ASP A 46 5.99 -13.02 13.60
CA ASP A 46 5.26 -13.76 12.56
C ASP A 46 4.59 -15.00 13.20
N PRO A 47 3.41 -15.44 12.72
CA PRO A 47 2.80 -16.70 13.16
C PRO A 47 3.66 -17.95 12.92
N ARG A 48 4.65 -17.86 12.03
CA ARG A 48 5.52 -18.96 11.60
C ARG A 48 6.99 -18.59 11.81
N TYR A 49 7.81 -19.59 12.10
CA TYR A 49 9.25 -19.44 12.02
C TYR A 49 9.69 -19.48 10.55
N THR A 50 9.86 -18.31 9.93
CA THR A 50 10.18 -18.13 8.50
C THR A 50 11.67 -18.10 8.21
N ARG A 51 12.07 -18.00 6.93
CA ARG A 51 13.48 -17.75 6.58
C ARG A 51 13.99 -16.41 7.14
N SER A 52 13.14 -15.39 7.29
CA SER A 52 13.52 -14.16 8.01
C SER A 52 13.75 -14.42 9.50
N ALA A 53 12.88 -15.21 10.14
CA ALA A 53 13.04 -15.58 11.56
C ALA A 53 14.34 -16.36 11.81
N SER A 54 14.81 -17.14 10.84
CA SER A 54 16.09 -17.89 10.94
C SER A 54 17.32 -17.02 11.15
N LYS A 55 17.23 -15.73 10.81
CA LYS A 55 18.29 -14.73 10.96
C LYS A 55 18.07 -13.79 12.15
N ALA A 56 16.92 -13.85 12.81
CA ALA A 56 16.53 -12.87 13.81
C ALA A 56 17.27 -13.07 15.14
N ASP A 57 17.64 -11.95 15.78
CA ASP A 57 18.05 -11.96 17.19
C ASP A 57 16.86 -12.32 18.10
N ILE A 58 15.67 -11.84 17.74
CA ILE A 58 14.44 -12.02 18.51
C ILE A 58 13.33 -12.47 17.56
N TYR A 59 12.77 -13.66 17.83
CA TYR A 59 11.55 -14.14 17.19
C TYR A 59 10.43 -14.22 18.23
N ALA A 60 9.26 -13.64 17.93
CA ALA A 60 8.06 -13.83 18.72
C ALA A 60 6.91 -14.33 17.84
N GLN A 61 6.28 -15.42 18.27
CA GLN A 61 5.13 -15.98 17.57
C GLN A 61 3.88 -15.15 17.89
N ILE A 62 3.10 -14.78 16.87
CA ILE A 62 1.85 -14.01 17.01
C ILE A 62 0.69 -14.74 16.30
N ARG A 63 -0.50 -14.77 16.90
CA ARG A 63 -1.70 -15.29 16.24
C ARG A 63 -2.12 -14.41 15.06
N PRO A 64 -2.45 -14.97 13.87
CA PRO A 64 -2.92 -14.17 12.74
C PRO A 64 -4.14 -13.30 13.09
N GLY A 65 -4.10 -12.02 12.71
CA GLY A 65 -5.20 -11.09 12.94
C GLY A 65 -5.20 -10.43 14.33
N THR A 66 -4.08 -10.46 15.04
CA THR A 66 -3.94 -9.84 16.38
C THR A 66 -2.88 -8.74 16.45
N ASP A 67 -2.46 -8.23 15.29
CA ASP A 67 -1.37 -7.26 15.17
C ASP A 67 -1.66 -5.95 15.91
N ILE A 68 -2.91 -5.45 15.93
CA ILE A 68 -3.29 -4.27 16.72
C ILE A 68 -3.12 -4.52 18.21
N ALA A 69 -3.44 -5.72 18.73
CA ALA A 69 -3.20 -6.03 20.14
C ALA A 69 -1.71 -5.93 20.48
N PHE A 70 -0.86 -6.54 19.64
CA PHE A 70 0.59 -6.50 19.82
C PHE A 70 1.16 -5.07 19.74
N LEU A 71 0.83 -4.34 18.67
CA LEU A 71 1.34 -2.98 18.43
C LEU A 71 0.75 -1.97 19.42
N GLY A 72 -0.53 -2.12 19.79
CA GLY A 72 -1.19 -1.31 20.82
C GLY A 72 -0.55 -1.51 22.19
N GLY A 73 -0.14 -2.74 22.49
CA GLY A 73 0.68 -3.05 23.64
C GLY A 73 2.03 -2.34 23.62
N MET A 74 2.73 -2.35 22.47
CA MET A 74 4.03 -1.67 22.35
C MET A 74 3.90 -0.15 22.48
N ILE A 75 2.81 0.42 21.95
CA ILE A 75 2.44 1.82 22.14
C ILE A 75 2.26 2.11 23.63
N ASN A 76 1.46 1.31 24.34
CA ASN A 76 1.29 1.44 25.79
C ASN A 76 2.62 1.32 26.52
N TYR A 77 3.45 0.33 26.17
CA TYR A 77 4.77 0.13 26.75
C TYR A 77 5.68 1.35 26.58
N ALA A 78 5.73 1.94 25.38
CA ALA A 78 6.53 3.14 25.13
C ALA A 78 6.04 4.34 25.95
N LEU A 79 4.72 4.51 26.07
CA LEU A 79 4.10 5.59 26.84
C LEU A 79 4.31 5.45 28.35
N GLN A 80 4.25 4.24 28.90
CA GLN A 80 4.41 3.98 30.35
C GLN A 80 5.87 4.05 30.81
N ASN A 81 6.82 3.73 29.93
CA ASN A 81 8.24 3.64 30.27
C ASN A 81 9.05 4.89 29.84
N ASN A 82 8.38 5.98 29.47
CA ASN A 82 9.02 7.22 28.98
C ASN A 82 10.03 6.97 27.83
N LEU A 83 9.66 6.08 26.90
CA LEU A 83 10.50 5.72 25.74
C LEU A 83 10.09 6.49 24.48
N ILE A 84 9.26 7.52 24.58
CA ILE A 84 8.88 8.36 23.44
C ILE A 84 9.94 9.45 23.23
N HIS A 85 10.12 9.89 21.99
CA HIS A 85 10.94 11.06 21.70
C HIS A 85 10.12 12.34 21.98
N GLU A 86 10.17 12.83 23.22
CA GLU A 86 9.24 13.88 23.70
C GLU A 86 9.24 15.17 22.85
N GLU A 87 10.42 15.70 22.49
CA GLU A 87 10.50 16.89 21.63
C GLU A 87 9.87 16.64 20.25
N TYR A 88 10.24 15.56 19.58
CA TYR A 88 9.64 15.16 18.29
C TYR A 88 8.12 15.04 18.39
N VAL A 89 7.61 14.36 19.43
CA VAL A 89 6.18 14.15 19.64
C VAL A 89 5.46 15.49 19.82
N ARG A 90 6.01 16.39 20.63
CA ARG A 90 5.42 17.70 20.88
C ARG A 90 5.42 18.59 19.64
N GLU A 91 6.53 18.66 18.93
CA GLU A 91 6.71 19.65 17.86
C GLU A 91 6.17 19.19 16.50
N TYR A 92 6.18 17.89 16.20
CA TYR A 92 5.93 17.38 14.83
C TYR A 92 4.68 16.52 14.70
N THR A 93 3.96 16.28 15.78
CA THR A 93 2.75 15.46 15.80
C THR A 93 1.57 16.26 16.31
N ASN A 94 0.37 15.74 16.12
CA ASN A 94 -0.83 16.32 16.70
C ASN A 94 -1.05 15.96 18.18
N ALA A 95 -0.06 15.39 18.88
CA ALA A 95 -0.13 15.09 20.33
C ALA A 95 -0.65 16.26 21.20
N PRO A 96 -0.24 17.53 20.96
CA PRO A 96 -0.75 18.67 21.73
C PRO A 96 -2.18 19.09 21.40
N PHE A 97 -2.77 18.59 20.30
CA PHE A 97 -4.02 19.15 19.78
C PHE A 97 -5.19 18.73 20.66
N ILE A 98 -6.10 19.68 20.94
CA ILE A 98 -7.26 19.45 21.81
C ILE A 98 -8.42 18.88 20.98
N ILE A 99 -8.96 17.74 21.41
CA ILE A 99 -10.11 17.08 20.76
C ILE A 99 -11.42 17.63 21.35
N SER A 100 -12.47 17.64 20.51
CA SER A 100 -13.84 17.98 20.94
C SER A 100 -14.26 17.22 22.20
N GLU A 101 -14.98 17.91 23.09
CA GLU A 101 -15.65 17.30 24.26
C GLU A 101 -16.64 16.18 23.91
N LYS A 102 -17.09 16.09 22.66
CA LYS A 102 -17.97 15.01 22.19
C LYS A 102 -17.26 13.67 22.08
N TYR A 103 -15.93 13.64 22.09
CA TYR A 103 -15.17 12.40 22.01
C TYR A 103 -15.43 11.50 23.21
N ASP A 104 -15.87 10.28 22.92
CA ASP A 104 -15.89 9.19 23.88
C ASP A 104 -15.57 7.86 23.17
N PHE A 105 -15.11 6.89 23.96
CA PHE A 105 -14.85 5.54 23.52
C PHE A 105 -15.27 4.57 24.62
N LYS A 106 -16.19 3.66 24.28
CA LYS A 106 -16.77 2.71 25.23
C LYS A 106 -16.98 1.36 24.56
N ASP A 107 -16.51 0.32 25.23
CA ASP A 107 -16.76 -1.08 24.86
C ASP A 107 -16.46 -1.41 23.37
N GLY A 108 -15.29 -0.96 22.90
CA GLY A 108 -14.86 -1.22 21.53
C GLY A 108 -15.49 -0.29 20.49
N MET A 109 -16.26 0.72 20.89
CA MET A 109 -16.94 1.64 19.98
C MET A 109 -16.57 3.09 20.31
N PHE A 110 -16.24 3.86 19.28
CA PHE A 110 -16.26 5.31 19.38
C PHE A 110 -17.72 5.81 19.52
N CYS A 111 -17.94 7.03 19.98
CA CYS A 111 -19.28 7.63 19.97
C CYS A 111 -19.75 7.95 18.53
N SER A 112 -21.03 8.32 18.38
CA SER A 112 -21.64 8.67 17.08
C SER A 112 -21.64 7.54 16.04
N PHE A 113 -21.83 6.30 16.47
CA PHE A 113 -22.01 5.14 15.59
C PHE A 113 -23.47 4.98 15.16
N ASP A 114 -23.68 4.81 13.85
CA ASP A 114 -24.95 4.38 13.28
C ASP A 114 -24.93 2.87 13.05
N ASP A 115 -25.75 2.14 13.80
CA ASP A 115 -25.82 0.68 13.71
C ASP A 115 -26.52 0.16 12.45
N GLN A 116 -27.42 0.96 11.85
CA GLN A 116 -28.12 0.58 10.62
C GLN A 116 -27.19 0.72 9.41
N GLU A 117 -26.52 1.87 9.31
CA GLU A 117 -25.60 2.15 8.21
C GLU A 117 -24.23 1.49 8.41
N LYS A 118 -23.89 1.09 9.64
CA LYS A 118 -22.56 0.61 10.06
C LYS A 118 -21.49 1.65 9.76
N THR A 119 -21.71 2.89 10.21
CA THR A 119 -20.81 4.03 9.97
C THR A 119 -20.66 4.92 11.20
N TYR A 120 -19.65 5.79 11.21
CA TYR A 120 -19.41 6.80 12.25
C TYR A 120 -19.52 8.22 11.68
N ASP A 121 -20.07 9.16 12.45
CA ASP A 121 -19.86 10.60 12.21
C ASP A 121 -18.56 11.08 12.89
N LEU A 122 -17.44 10.80 12.24
CA LEU A 122 -16.11 11.16 12.75
C LEU A 122 -15.84 12.68 12.72
N LYS A 123 -16.58 13.45 11.91
CA LYS A 123 -16.40 14.91 11.87
C LYS A 123 -16.81 15.55 13.19
N SER A 124 -17.77 14.96 13.90
CA SER A 124 -18.15 15.38 15.25
C SER A 124 -17.03 15.27 16.28
N LEU A 125 -15.96 14.51 15.97
CA LEU A 125 -14.80 14.24 16.83
C LEU A 125 -13.56 15.07 16.42
N ALA A 126 -13.76 16.13 15.64
CA ALA A 126 -12.71 17.04 15.20
C ALA A 126 -11.95 17.73 16.34
N TYR A 127 -10.81 18.32 16.00
CA TYR A 127 -10.09 19.22 16.89
C TYR A 127 -10.99 20.39 17.31
N GLU A 128 -10.85 20.85 18.55
CA GLU A 128 -11.38 22.16 18.93
C GLU A 128 -10.62 23.24 18.17
N LEU A 129 -11.34 24.16 17.52
CA LEU A 129 -10.75 25.29 16.82
C LEU A 129 -10.73 26.52 17.74
N GLY A 130 -9.64 27.28 17.71
CA GLY A 130 -9.54 28.59 18.35
C GLY A 130 -10.27 29.68 17.54
N PRO A 131 -10.34 30.91 18.07
CA PRO A 131 -10.95 32.05 17.36
C PRO A 131 -10.30 32.37 16.01
N ASP A 132 -9.02 32.02 15.83
CA ASP A 132 -8.28 32.15 14.58
C ASP A 132 -8.57 31.02 13.56
N GLY A 133 -9.42 30.06 13.93
CA GLY A 133 -9.78 28.91 13.13
C GLY A 133 -8.68 27.85 13.03
N LYS A 134 -7.64 27.90 13.87
CA LYS A 134 -6.61 26.85 13.96
C LYS A 134 -6.96 25.86 15.08
N PRO A 135 -6.51 24.60 14.99
CA PRO A 135 -6.65 23.65 16.10
C PRO A 135 -6.01 24.20 17.38
N ARG A 136 -6.77 24.19 18.49
CA ARG A 136 -6.25 24.51 19.83
C ARG A 136 -5.18 23.48 20.21
N ARG A 137 -4.13 23.94 20.90
CA ARG A 137 -3.00 23.10 21.31
C ARG A 137 -2.63 23.39 22.76
N ASP A 138 -2.29 22.35 23.50
CA ASP A 138 -1.57 22.44 24.78
C ASP A 138 -0.18 21.80 24.62
N ASN A 139 0.83 22.66 24.43
CA ASN A 139 2.21 22.21 24.24
C ASN A 139 2.83 21.56 25.49
N SER A 140 2.22 21.71 26.67
CA SER A 140 2.63 20.93 27.85
C SER A 140 2.18 19.46 27.76
N MET A 141 1.25 19.15 26.84
CA MET A 141 0.63 17.84 26.61
C MET A 141 -0.04 17.27 27.88
N LYS A 142 -0.59 18.13 28.73
CA LYS A 142 -1.22 17.77 30.02
C LYS A 142 -2.74 17.90 30.01
N ASP A 143 -3.32 18.67 29.09
CA ASP A 143 -4.77 18.78 28.94
C ASP A 143 -5.37 17.38 28.74
N PRO A 144 -6.38 16.99 29.54
CA PRO A 144 -6.95 15.64 29.50
C PRO A 144 -7.57 15.27 28.14
N ARG A 145 -7.88 16.26 27.30
CA ARG A 145 -8.45 16.10 25.95
C ARG A 145 -7.43 16.34 24.85
N CYS A 146 -6.16 16.62 25.17
CA CYS A 146 -5.14 16.57 24.13
C CYS A 146 -4.95 15.14 23.63
N VAL A 147 -4.57 15.00 22.36
CA VAL A 147 -4.41 13.70 21.69
C VAL A 147 -3.53 12.74 22.50
N LEU A 148 -2.43 13.21 23.11
CA LEU A 148 -1.55 12.34 23.88
C LEU A 148 -2.25 11.72 25.10
N GLN A 149 -3.04 12.50 25.84
CA GLN A 149 -3.74 12.01 27.03
C GLN A 149 -4.87 11.05 26.67
N LEU A 150 -5.62 11.34 25.61
CA LEU A 150 -6.63 10.42 25.09
C LEU A 150 -6.01 9.12 24.57
N MET A 151 -4.85 9.20 23.92
CA MET A 151 -4.09 8.03 23.46
C MET A 151 -3.61 7.18 24.64
N LYS A 152 -3.06 7.80 25.69
CA LYS A 152 -2.69 7.10 26.95
C LYS A 152 -3.89 6.38 27.55
N LYS A 153 -5.06 7.03 27.62
CA LYS A 153 -6.30 6.41 28.09
C LYS A 153 -6.71 5.22 27.21
N HIS A 154 -6.72 5.40 25.89
CA HIS A 154 -7.15 4.36 24.93
C HIS A 154 -6.32 3.09 25.02
N PHE A 155 -4.99 3.23 24.99
CA PHE A 155 -4.05 2.11 24.98
C PHE A 155 -3.74 1.53 26.37
N SER A 156 -4.18 2.15 27.46
CA SER A 156 -3.96 1.63 28.82
C SER A 156 -4.50 0.20 29.02
N ARG A 157 -5.53 -0.19 28.27
CA ARG A 157 -6.14 -1.53 28.26
C ARG A 157 -5.26 -2.62 27.63
N TYR A 158 -4.22 -2.24 26.89
CA TYR A 158 -3.29 -3.13 26.22
C TYR A 158 -2.07 -3.38 27.13
N ASP A 159 -2.32 -3.88 28.34
CA ASP A 159 -1.25 -4.32 29.23
C ASP A 159 -0.60 -5.62 28.73
N VAL A 160 0.58 -5.94 29.27
CA VAL A 160 1.39 -7.08 28.81
C VAL A 160 0.62 -8.41 28.88
N ASP A 161 -0.11 -8.65 29.96
CA ASP A 161 -0.81 -9.92 30.17
C ASP A 161 -1.99 -10.04 29.21
N LYS A 162 -2.74 -8.95 29.02
CA LYS A 162 -3.83 -8.87 28.05
C LYS A 162 -3.35 -9.06 26.61
N VAL A 163 -2.23 -8.44 26.24
CA VAL A 163 -1.66 -8.58 24.90
C VAL A 163 -1.25 -10.03 24.65
N CYS A 164 -0.57 -10.66 25.60
CA CYS A 164 -0.14 -12.05 25.48
C CYS A 164 -1.33 -13.02 25.44
N SER A 165 -2.41 -12.75 26.19
CA SER A 165 -3.62 -13.60 26.19
C SER A 165 -4.42 -13.53 24.89
N ILE A 166 -4.39 -12.40 24.17
CA ILE A 166 -5.04 -12.22 22.86
C ILE A 166 -4.20 -12.82 21.73
N THR A 167 -2.90 -12.52 21.75
CA THR A 167 -1.97 -12.85 20.65
C THR A 167 -1.43 -14.27 20.73
N GLY A 168 -1.46 -14.90 21.92
CA GLY A 168 -0.76 -16.15 22.19
C GLY A 168 0.76 -16.02 22.24
N THR A 169 1.30 -14.79 22.18
CA THR A 169 2.73 -14.53 22.31
C THR A 169 3.19 -14.84 23.73
N LYS A 170 4.35 -15.47 23.89
CA LYS A 170 4.94 -15.63 25.23
C LYS A 170 5.32 -14.27 25.79
N LYS A 171 5.00 -14.04 27.07
CA LYS A 171 5.29 -12.79 27.79
C LYS A 171 6.76 -12.37 27.71
N GLU A 172 7.67 -13.33 27.86
CA GLU A 172 9.11 -13.08 27.74
C GLU A 172 9.51 -12.59 26.35
N ASP A 173 9.02 -13.24 25.29
CA ASP A 173 9.34 -12.87 23.91
C ASP A 173 8.75 -11.49 23.57
N TYR A 174 7.51 -11.23 23.98
CA TYR A 174 6.88 -9.92 23.82
C TYR A 174 7.67 -8.79 24.51
N LEU A 175 8.09 -9.00 25.76
CA LEU A 175 8.88 -8.01 26.50
C LEU A 175 10.24 -7.75 25.85
N LYS A 176 10.92 -8.80 25.34
CA LYS A 176 12.17 -8.64 24.58
C LYS A 176 11.96 -7.80 23.33
N VAL A 177 10.89 -8.04 22.57
CA VAL A 177 10.53 -7.23 21.40
C VAL A 177 10.26 -5.77 21.80
N ALA A 178 9.41 -5.55 22.79
CA ALA A 178 9.02 -4.22 23.25
C ALA A 178 10.24 -3.42 23.76
N GLN A 179 11.10 -4.03 24.57
CA GLN A 179 12.32 -3.41 25.06
C GLN A 179 13.30 -3.05 23.94
N ALA A 180 13.58 -4.01 23.05
CA ALA A 180 14.55 -3.81 21.98
C ALA A 180 14.11 -2.73 20.98
N PHE A 181 12.84 -2.73 20.56
CA PHE A 181 12.37 -1.80 19.54
C PHE A 181 11.99 -0.43 20.13
N CYS A 182 11.25 -0.37 21.24
CA CYS A 182 10.89 0.91 21.84
C CYS A 182 12.11 1.66 22.41
N GLY A 183 13.22 0.97 22.69
CA GLY A 183 14.50 1.59 23.01
C GLY A 183 15.08 2.51 21.91
N THR A 184 14.54 2.44 20.69
CA THR A 184 14.91 3.34 19.59
C THR A 184 14.30 4.73 19.69
N GLY A 185 13.41 5.00 20.66
CA GLY A 185 12.83 6.33 20.90
C GLY A 185 13.82 7.42 21.33
N ARG A 186 15.11 7.08 21.45
CA ARG A 186 16.20 8.01 21.72
C ARG A 186 16.62 8.73 20.44
N ALA A 187 16.90 10.03 20.55
CA ALA A 187 17.35 10.88 19.44
C ALA A 187 18.59 10.35 18.68
N ASP A 188 19.48 9.62 19.35
CA ASP A 188 20.70 9.07 18.74
C ASP A 188 20.54 7.65 18.16
N LYS A 189 19.34 7.08 18.23
CA LYS A 189 18.98 5.76 17.71
C LYS A 189 17.98 5.85 16.56
N ALA A 190 17.91 4.79 15.75
CA ALA A 190 16.97 4.68 14.66
C ALA A 190 16.37 3.27 14.61
N GLY A 191 15.04 3.19 14.72
CA GLY A 191 14.29 1.94 14.52
C GLY A 191 13.54 1.98 13.20
N THR A 192 13.65 0.92 12.39
CA THR A 192 12.85 0.79 11.16
C THR A 192 11.85 -0.35 11.29
N LEU A 193 10.62 -0.10 10.83
CA LEU A 193 9.55 -1.09 10.84
C LEU A 193 9.25 -1.53 9.41
N LEU A 194 9.37 -2.83 9.14
CA LEU A 194 9.12 -3.46 7.85
C LEU A 194 7.81 -4.24 7.90
N TYR A 195 6.90 -3.90 7.00
CA TYR A 195 5.67 -4.66 6.81
C TYR A 195 5.26 -4.74 5.34
N ALA A 196 4.37 -5.67 5.02
CA ALA A 196 3.75 -5.80 3.70
C ALA A 196 2.31 -6.30 3.87
N MET A 197 1.99 -7.49 3.36
CA MET A 197 0.62 -7.96 3.27
C MET A 197 0.04 -8.53 4.58
N GLY A 198 0.89 -8.99 5.52
CA GLY A 198 0.42 -9.51 6.80
C GLY A 198 -0.29 -8.44 7.63
N ILE A 199 0.18 -7.19 7.56
CA ILE A 199 -0.47 -6.03 8.18
C ILE A 199 -1.74 -5.60 7.42
N THR A 200 -1.75 -5.65 6.08
CA THR A 200 -2.82 -5.01 5.29
C THR A 200 -4.00 -5.90 4.93
N GLN A 201 -3.84 -7.23 4.91
CA GLN A 201 -4.85 -8.18 4.41
C GLN A 201 -5.75 -8.71 5.55
N SER A 202 -6.44 -7.78 6.20
CA SER A 202 -7.39 -7.97 7.30
C SER A 202 -8.54 -6.98 7.15
N THR A 203 -9.70 -7.28 7.72
CA THR A 203 -10.84 -6.35 7.84
C THR A 203 -10.52 -5.05 8.58
N HIS A 204 -9.46 -5.02 9.38
CA HIS A 204 -8.92 -3.84 10.06
C HIS A 204 -7.49 -3.48 9.58
N GLY A 205 -7.12 -3.88 8.35
CA GLY A 205 -5.76 -3.71 7.83
C GLY A 205 -5.26 -2.24 7.79
N THR A 206 -6.13 -1.27 7.54
CA THR A 206 -5.74 0.15 7.62
C THR A 206 -5.41 0.59 9.05
N GLN A 207 -6.10 0.05 10.06
CA GLN A 207 -5.79 0.33 11.47
C GLN A 207 -4.51 -0.39 11.93
N ASN A 208 -4.20 -1.57 11.40
CA ASN A 208 -2.88 -2.18 11.59
C ASN A 208 -1.76 -1.25 11.08
N VAL A 209 -1.92 -0.70 9.86
CA VAL A 209 -0.97 0.29 9.30
C VAL A 209 -0.87 1.52 10.19
N ARG A 210 -1.99 2.03 10.71
CA ARG A 210 -1.99 3.15 11.65
C ARG A 210 -1.22 2.85 12.92
N ALA A 211 -1.39 1.68 13.52
CA ALA A 211 -0.65 1.29 14.71
C ALA A 211 0.86 1.28 14.47
N THR A 212 1.33 0.77 13.31
CA THR A 212 2.76 0.83 12.95
C THR A 212 3.27 2.27 12.82
N ALA A 213 2.49 3.15 12.18
CA ALA A 213 2.84 4.54 11.98
C ALA A 213 2.84 5.33 13.30
N MET A 214 1.87 5.08 14.18
CA MET A 214 1.77 5.69 15.50
C MET A 214 2.96 5.32 16.38
N LEU A 215 3.33 4.03 16.44
CA LEU A 215 4.51 3.58 17.16
C LEU A 215 5.78 4.28 16.66
N GLN A 216 6.03 4.27 15.35
CA GLN A 216 7.21 4.94 14.78
C GLN A 216 7.22 6.45 15.02
N THR A 217 6.05 7.09 15.00
CA THR A 217 5.90 8.52 15.24
C THR A 217 6.19 8.87 16.70
N LEU A 218 5.73 8.06 17.66
CA LEU A 218 6.04 8.23 19.09
C LEU A 218 7.53 8.08 19.38
N LEU A 219 8.19 7.15 18.68
CA LEU A 219 9.63 6.91 18.82
C LEU A 219 10.49 7.93 18.05
N GLY A 220 9.90 8.91 17.36
CA GLY A 220 10.67 9.87 16.56
C GLY A 220 11.43 9.25 15.38
N ASN A 221 11.02 8.07 14.93
CA ASN A 221 11.71 7.30 13.89
C ASN A 221 11.30 7.70 12.46
N ILE A 222 10.35 8.62 12.26
CA ILE A 222 9.91 9.01 10.91
C ILE A 222 10.80 10.14 10.37
N GLY A 223 11.25 9.99 9.12
CA GLY A 223 12.05 11.00 8.43
C GLY A 223 13.56 10.93 8.71
N ILE A 224 14.03 10.03 9.58
CA ILE A 224 15.46 9.84 9.86
C ILE A 224 16.07 8.71 9.00
N ALA A 225 17.40 8.73 8.84
CA ALA A 225 18.15 7.62 8.24
C ALA A 225 18.15 6.39 9.16
N GLY A 226 17.93 5.20 8.61
CA GLY A 226 17.80 3.94 9.37
C GLY A 226 16.46 3.76 10.08
N GLY A 227 15.53 4.70 9.90
CA GLY A 227 14.21 4.70 10.53
C GLY A 227 13.08 4.34 9.57
N GLY A 228 11.96 5.01 9.78
CA GLY A 228 10.83 5.05 8.87
C GLY A 228 9.87 3.88 9.00
N VAL A 229 8.71 4.04 8.38
CA VAL A 229 7.81 2.94 8.05
C VAL A 229 8.15 2.45 6.65
N ASN A 230 8.79 1.29 6.62
CA ASN A 230 9.22 0.60 5.41
C ASN A 230 8.16 -0.41 5.00
N ALA A 231 7.05 0.15 4.52
CA ALA A 231 5.96 -0.61 3.91
C ALA A 231 6.40 -1.15 2.54
N LEU A 232 6.79 -2.42 2.49
CA LEU A 232 7.41 -3.07 1.35
C LEU A 232 6.37 -3.35 0.27
N ARG A 233 6.56 -2.76 -0.91
CA ARG A 233 5.66 -2.97 -2.05
C ARG A 233 5.83 -4.37 -2.62
N GLY A 234 4.74 -4.94 -3.13
CA GLY A 234 4.73 -6.27 -3.73
C GLY A 234 5.41 -6.26 -5.09
N GLU A 235 4.63 -6.00 -6.15
CA GLU A 235 5.15 -6.10 -7.51
C GLU A 235 6.17 -5.02 -7.88
N SER A 236 6.99 -5.34 -8.89
CA SER A 236 8.10 -4.48 -9.35
C SER A 236 7.66 -3.06 -9.68
N ASN A 237 6.42 -2.88 -10.11
CA ASN A 237 5.85 -1.57 -10.47
C ASN A 237 4.50 -1.26 -9.78
N VAL A 238 4.14 -1.95 -8.69
CA VAL A 238 2.87 -1.62 -8.01
C VAL A 238 2.86 -0.21 -7.43
N GLN A 239 4.04 0.33 -7.11
CA GLN A 239 4.18 1.74 -6.76
C GLN A 239 3.80 2.61 -7.97
N GLY A 240 4.38 2.37 -9.14
CA GLY A 240 4.07 3.13 -10.36
C GLY A 240 2.62 3.01 -10.79
N SER A 241 2.04 1.80 -10.85
CA SER A 241 0.63 1.63 -11.22
C SER A 241 -0.33 2.35 -10.25
N THR A 242 0.00 2.38 -8.96
CA THR A 242 -0.73 3.19 -7.97
C THR A 242 -0.53 4.68 -8.22
N ASP A 243 0.71 5.12 -8.51
CA ASP A 243 1.01 6.51 -8.83
C ASP A 243 0.24 6.99 -10.08
N TYR A 244 0.05 6.11 -11.08
CA TYR A 244 -0.74 6.38 -12.28
C TYR A 244 -2.25 6.17 -12.10
N GLY A 245 -2.72 5.93 -10.87
CA GLY A 245 -4.15 5.88 -10.57
C GLY A 245 -4.89 4.71 -11.20
N LEU A 246 -4.26 3.55 -11.39
CA LEU A 246 -4.94 2.31 -11.82
C LEU A 246 -5.79 1.70 -10.69
N LEU A 247 -6.61 2.53 -10.06
CA LEU A 247 -7.52 2.24 -8.95
C LEU A 247 -8.76 3.10 -9.11
N PHE A 248 -9.94 2.53 -8.87
CA PHE A 248 -11.23 3.18 -9.16
C PHE A 248 -11.47 4.55 -8.51
N HIS A 249 -10.75 4.88 -7.43
CA HIS A 249 -10.94 6.08 -6.63
C HIS A 249 -9.87 7.15 -6.86
N LEU A 250 -8.93 6.90 -7.78
CA LEU A 250 -7.79 7.79 -8.07
C LEU A 250 -7.69 8.09 -9.57
N LEU A 251 -7.11 9.25 -9.87
CA LEU A 251 -6.48 9.59 -11.14
C LEU A 251 -4.96 9.65 -10.91
N PRO A 252 -4.12 9.75 -11.97
CA PRO A 252 -2.68 9.89 -11.83
C PRO A 252 -2.25 10.99 -10.85
N GLY A 253 -1.19 10.71 -10.09
CA GLY A 253 -0.66 11.60 -9.05
C GLY A 253 -1.53 11.64 -7.80
N TYR A 254 -2.27 10.57 -7.49
CA TYR A 254 -3.13 10.48 -6.30
C TYR A 254 -4.28 11.51 -6.24
N LEU A 255 -4.60 12.15 -7.37
CA LEU A 255 -5.79 12.97 -7.50
C LEU A 255 -7.03 12.08 -7.30
N LYS A 256 -8.08 12.60 -6.68
CA LYS A 256 -9.31 11.81 -6.47
C LYS A 256 -10.05 11.65 -7.79
N SER A 257 -10.61 10.48 -8.05
CA SER A 257 -11.54 10.31 -9.18
C SER A 257 -12.81 11.16 -8.94
N PRO A 258 -13.37 11.83 -9.95
CA PRO A 258 -14.64 12.55 -9.84
C PRO A 258 -15.79 11.70 -9.29
N GLU A 259 -16.57 12.26 -8.38
CA GLU A 259 -17.85 11.70 -7.92
C GLU A 259 -19.01 12.39 -8.65
N PHE A 260 -20.22 11.81 -8.58
CA PHE A 260 -21.41 12.33 -9.27
C PHE A 260 -21.79 13.76 -8.88
N ASP A 261 -21.44 14.19 -7.66
CA ASP A 261 -21.66 15.54 -7.13
C ASP A 261 -20.56 16.54 -7.53
N ASN A 262 -19.50 16.10 -8.22
CA ASN A 262 -18.51 16.96 -8.84
C ASN A 262 -18.95 17.33 -10.26
N VAL A 263 -20.01 18.13 -10.35
CA VAL A 263 -20.71 18.46 -11.61
C VAL A 263 -19.84 19.22 -12.63
N ASP A 264 -18.85 19.96 -12.14
CA ASP A 264 -17.91 20.77 -12.92
C ASP A 264 -16.50 20.76 -12.29
N LEU A 265 -15.51 21.38 -12.94
CA LEU A 265 -14.14 21.37 -12.44
C LEU A 265 -14.01 22.17 -11.13
N LYS A 266 -14.79 23.23 -10.97
CA LYS A 266 -14.79 24.06 -9.76
C LYS A 266 -15.24 23.27 -8.53
N SER A 267 -16.38 22.58 -8.60
CA SER A 267 -16.92 21.75 -7.52
C SER A 267 -15.98 20.59 -7.17
N TYR A 268 -15.29 20.02 -8.16
CA TYR A 268 -14.21 19.06 -7.92
C TYR A 268 -13.09 19.67 -7.08
N ILE A 269 -12.56 20.83 -7.53
CA ILE A 269 -11.48 21.54 -6.86
C ILE A 269 -11.88 21.90 -5.43
N ASP A 270 -13.07 22.47 -5.23
CA ASP A 270 -13.57 22.90 -3.93
C ASP A 270 -13.69 21.72 -2.95
N LYS A 271 -14.15 20.56 -3.43
CA LYS A 271 -14.30 19.35 -2.61
C LYS A 271 -12.95 18.72 -2.23
N TRP A 272 -12.03 18.63 -3.18
CA TRP A 272 -10.81 17.82 -3.03
C TRP A 272 -9.55 18.61 -2.68
N THR A 273 -9.60 19.94 -2.68
CA THR A 273 -8.48 20.80 -2.28
C THR A 273 -8.57 21.12 -0.79
N PRO A 274 -7.75 20.49 0.07
CA PRO A 274 -7.76 20.81 1.50
C PRO A 274 -7.33 22.26 1.74
N GLN A 275 -7.91 22.87 2.77
CA GLN A 275 -7.64 24.25 3.17
C GLN A 275 -7.00 24.29 4.56
N THR A 276 -6.22 25.33 4.82
CA THR A 276 -5.68 25.62 6.15
C THR A 276 -5.61 27.12 6.40
N LYS A 277 -5.87 27.54 7.63
CA LYS A 277 -5.67 28.93 8.10
C LYS A 277 -4.33 29.12 8.82
N ASP A 278 -3.57 28.04 9.01
CA ASP A 278 -2.25 28.10 9.64
C ASP A 278 -1.19 28.44 8.57
N GLY A 279 -0.74 29.70 8.55
CA GLY A 279 0.29 30.18 7.62
C GLY A 279 1.64 29.46 7.76
N ARG A 280 1.86 28.67 8.82
CA ARG A 280 3.05 27.83 8.99
C ARG A 280 2.90 26.44 8.38
N SER A 281 1.68 26.02 8.06
CA SER A 281 1.44 24.78 7.32
C SER A 281 1.72 25.00 5.82
N ALA A 282 2.43 24.07 5.21
CA ALA A 282 2.65 24.10 3.77
C ALA A 282 1.39 23.69 2.99
N ASN A 283 0.57 22.78 3.55
CA ASN A 283 -0.64 22.23 2.92
C ASN A 283 -0.47 22.04 1.40
N TRP A 284 0.50 21.22 0.99
CA TRP A 284 0.94 21.17 -0.40
C TRP A 284 -0.17 20.77 -1.38
N TRP A 285 -1.16 20.00 -0.92
CA TRP A 285 -2.38 19.66 -1.66
C TRP A 285 -3.25 20.87 -2.01
N GLY A 286 -3.01 22.05 -1.42
CA GLY A 286 -3.57 23.32 -1.89
C GLY A 286 -3.28 23.63 -3.36
N ASN A 287 -2.29 22.94 -3.96
CA ASN A 287 -1.96 23.03 -5.39
C ASN A 287 -2.78 22.09 -6.29
N THR A 288 -3.78 21.37 -5.76
CA THR A 288 -4.67 20.48 -6.54
C THR A 288 -5.17 21.09 -7.85
N PRO A 289 -5.59 22.38 -7.93
CA PRO A 289 -6.00 23.01 -9.19
C PRO A 289 -4.97 22.93 -10.31
N LYS A 290 -3.68 23.07 -9.98
CA LYS A 290 -2.59 22.98 -10.96
C LYS A 290 -2.46 21.57 -11.51
N TYR A 291 -2.61 20.58 -10.64
CA TYR A 291 -2.40 19.17 -10.97
C TYR A 291 -3.53 18.62 -11.82
N ILE A 292 -4.80 18.84 -11.42
CA ILE A 292 -5.95 18.36 -12.20
C ILE A 292 -6.01 19.02 -13.58
N THR A 293 -5.74 20.33 -13.66
CA THR A 293 -5.72 21.05 -14.94
C THR A 293 -4.60 20.55 -15.84
N SER A 294 -3.40 20.35 -15.30
CA SER A 294 -2.27 19.83 -16.07
C SER A 294 -2.50 18.39 -16.57
N LEU A 295 -3.18 17.57 -15.78
CA LEU A 295 -3.59 16.21 -16.18
C LEU A 295 -4.61 16.25 -17.33
N LEU A 296 -5.64 17.09 -17.21
CA LEU A 296 -6.65 17.27 -18.26
C LEU A 296 -6.03 17.81 -19.56
N LYS A 297 -5.07 18.75 -19.46
CA LYS A 297 -4.28 19.23 -20.60
C LYS A 297 -3.40 18.13 -21.21
N ALA A 298 -2.86 17.22 -20.42
CA ALA A 298 -2.12 16.06 -20.95
C ALA A 298 -3.06 15.14 -21.74
N TRP A 299 -4.24 14.80 -21.19
CA TRP A 299 -5.18 13.89 -21.84
C TRP A 299 -5.88 14.44 -23.07
N TYR A 300 -6.20 15.73 -23.12
CA TYR A 300 -7.01 16.29 -24.20
C TYR A 300 -6.30 17.36 -25.05
N GLY A 301 -5.04 17.68 -24.73
CA GLY A 301 -4.22 18.60 -25.51
C GLY A 301 -4.92 19.94 -25.75
N ASP A 302 -4.97 20.38 -27.01
CA ASP A 302 -5.59 21.64 -27.42
C ASP A 302 -7.12 21.65 -27.26
N ASN A 303 -7.78 20.49 -27.14
CA ASN A 303 -9.22 20.43 -26.88
C ASN A 303 -9.58 20.87 -25.46
N ALA A 304 -8.67 20.69 -24.50
CA ALA A 304 -8.84 21.16 -23.12
C ALA A 304 -8.55 22.67 -23.03
N THR A 305 -9.61 23.47 -22.95
CA THR A 305 -9.55 24.94 -22.88
C THR A 305 -10.23 25.44 -21.61
N GLN A 306 -9.97 26.67 -21.20
CA GLN A 306 -10.66 27.24 -20.04
C GLN A 306 -12.18 27.32 -20.25
N ALA A 307 -12.63 27.54 -21.49
CA ALA A 307 -14.06 27.70 -21.81
C ALA A 307 -14.89 26.42 -21.64
N ASN A 308 -14.25 25.24 -21.60
CA ASN A 308 -14.91 23.95 -21.45
C ASN A 308 -14.40 23.18 -20.22
N ASP A 309 -13.94 23.89 -19.19
CA ASP A 309 -13.37 23.32 -17.97
C ASP A 309 -12.29 22.28 -18.26
N PHE A 310 -11.46 22.53 -19.28
CA PHE A 310 -10.41 21.64 -19.73
C PHE A 310 -10.91 20.22 -20.04
N CYS A 311 -12.11 20.10 -20.63
CA CYS A 311 -12.76 18.82 -20.90
C CYS A 311 -13.07 17.97 -19.65
N TYR A 312 -13.18 18.57 -18.46
CA TYR A 312 -13.51 17.85 -17.22
C TYR A 312 -14.84 17.07 -17.31
N SER A 313 -15.81 17.56 -18.09
CA SER A 313 -17.08 16.88 -18.34
C SER A 313 -16.92 15.52 -19.02
N TYR A 314 -15.80 15.27 -19.70
CA TYR A 314 -15.51 13.99 -20.36
C TYR A 314 -15.10 12.89 -19.37
N LEU A 315 -14.71 13.25 -18.14
CA LEU A 315 -14.32 12.27 -17.14
C LEU A 315 -15.54 11.51 -16.59
N PRO A 316 -15.48 10.17 -16.48
CA PRO A 316 -16.51 9.40 -15.82
C PRO A 316 -16.59 9.79 -14.34
N LYS A 317 -17.81 9.93 -13.84
CA LYS A 317 -18.10 10.29 -12.45
C LYS A 317 -18.67 9.07 -11.74
N ARG A 318 -18.03 8.63 -10.65
CA ARG A 318 -18.45 7.41 -9.97
C ARG A 318 -19.61 7.65 -9.01
N MET A 319 -20.49 6.65 -8.93
CA MET A 319 -21.48 6.49 -7.86
C MET A 319 -21.10 5.27 -7.03
N GLY A 320 -20.53 5.50 -5.84
CA GLY A 320 -20.09 4.44 -4.93
C GLY A 320 -18.72 3.83 -5.23
N SER A 321 -18.52 2.59 -4.76
CA SER A 321 -17.26 1.85 -4.85
C SER A 321 -17.24 0.87 -6.02
N TYR A 322 -16.15 0.89 -6.77
CA TYR A 322 -15.82 -0.06 -7.84
C TYR A 322 -14.54 -0.82 -7.50
N ALA A 323 -14.35 -1.12 -6.21
CA ALA A 323 -13.27 -1.98 -5.76
C ALA A 323 -13.39 -3.39 -6.38
N TYR A 324 -12.27 -4.13 -6.40
CA TYR A 324 -12.17 -5.47 -6.99
C TYR A 324 -13.34 -6.39 -6.61
N ASN A 325 -13.65 -6.50 -5.31
CA ASN A 325 -14.74 -7.36 -4.82
C ASN A 325 -16.10 -6.92 -5.37
N LYS A 326 -16.37 -5.61 -5.48
CA LYS A 326 -17.62 -5.09 -6.05
C LYS A 326 -17.75 -5.37 -7.55
N ILE A 327 -16.63 -5.30 -8.29
CA ILE A 327 -16.60 -5.70 -9.70
C ILE A 327 -16.90 -7.20 -9.82
N MET A 328 -16.27 -8.04 -9.00
CA MET A 328 -16.49 -9.48 -9.00
C MET A 328 -17.92 -9.87 -8.61
N ASP A 329 -18.49 -9.25 -7.57
CA ASP A 329 -19.88 -9.44 -7.15
C ASP A 329 -20.85 -9.09 -8.28
N LYS A 330 -20.64 -7.94 -8.94
CA LYS A 330 -21.46 -7.48 -10.07
C LYS A 330 -21.33 -8.42 -11.28
N MET A 331 -20.12 -8.90 -11.56
CA MET A 331 -19.87 -9.88 -12.62
C MET A 331 -20.57 -11.21 -12.34
N LEU A 332 -20.48 -11.71 -11.11
CA LEU A 332 -21.15 -12.95 -10.69
C LEU A 332 -22.68 -12.86 -10.82
N ALA A 333 -23.23 -11.69 -10.54
CA ALA A 333 -24.66 -11.39 -10.72
C ALA A 333 -25.07 -11.16 -12.20
N GLY A 334 -24.15 -11.29 -13.16
CA GLY A 334 -24.44 -11.07 -14.59
C GLY A 334 -24.56 -9.59 -14.98
N GLY A 335 -24.08 -8.67 -14.15
CA GLY A 335 -24.18 -7.23 -14.35
C GLY A 335 -23.05 -6.59 -15.17
N LEU A 336 -22.12 -7.37 -15.71
CA LEU A 336 -21.04 -6.91 -16.59
C LEU A 336 -21.02 -7.74 -17.88
N GLU A 337 -20.94 -7.07 -19.02
CA GLU A 337 -20.89 -7.74 -20.32
C GLU A 337 -19.50 -8.22 -20.69
N GLY A 338 -18.46 -7.48 -20.31
CA GLY A 338 -17.10 -7.82 -20.67
C GLY A 338 -16.05 -7.33 -19.70
N LEU A 339 -14.86 -7.93 -19.80
CA LEU A 339 -13.71 -7.64 -18.97
C LEU A 339 -12.44 -7.61 -19.81
N VAL A 340 -11.60 -6.59 -19.58
CA VAL A 340 -10.21 -6.57 -20.03
C VAL A 340 -9.32 -6.85 -18.82
N CYS A 341 -8.60 -7.96 -18.84
CA CYS A 341 -7.74 -8.43 -17.76
C CYS A 341 -6.28 -8.45 -18.23
N MET A 342 -5.51 -7.42 -17.89
CA MET A 342 -4.11 -7.27 -18.31
C MET A 342 -3.16 -7.55 -17.14
N GLY A 343 -2.28 -8.53 -17.29
CA GLY A 343 -1.25 -8.88 -16.31
C GLY A 343 -1.80 -9.27 -14.93
N MET A 344 -3.00 -9.86 -14.89
CA MET A 344 -3.66 -10.30 -13.65
C MET A 344 -4.32 -11.66 -13.85
N ASN A 345 -4.44 -12.43 -12.75
CA ASN A 345 -5.06 -13.75 -12.77
C ASN A 345 -6.10 -13.90 -11.63
N PRO A 346 -7.26 -13.25 -11.74
CA PRO A 346 -8.32 -13.28 -10.71
C PRO A 346 -8.87 -14.68 -10.42
N ALA A 347 -8.75 -15.64 -11.35
CA ALA A 347 -9.19 -17.03 -11.14
C ALA A 347 -8.35 -17.80 -10.10
N VAL A 348 -7.21 -17.22 -9.70
CA VAL A 348 -6.35 -17.71 -8.62
C VAL A 348 -6.18 -16.66 -7.53
N GLY A 349 -5.90 -15.40 -7.89
CA GLY A 349 -5.49 -14.35 -6.95
C GLY A 349 -6.61 -13.66 -6.17
N GLY A 350 -7.87 -13.77 -6.61
CA GLY A 350 -9.02 -13.20 -5.90
C GLY A 350 -9.44 -14.04 -4.69
N PRO A 351 -10.01 -13.44 -3.62
CA PRO A 351 -10.65 -14.21 -2.56
C PRO A 351 -11.85 -14.96 -3.13
N ASP A 352 -12.21 -16.08 -2.52
CA ASP A 352 -13.27 -16.96 -3.02
C ASP A 352 -13.11 -17.20 -4.53
N SER A 353 -11.93 -17.71 -4.91
CA SER A 353 -11.55 -17.83 -6.33
C SER A 353 -12.51 -18.74 -7.11
N GLY A 354 -13.31 -19.57 -6.43
CA GLY A 354 -14.41 -20.33 -7.02
C GLY A 354 -15.50 -19.42 -7.58
N ASN A 355 -15.94 -18.44 -6.79
CA ASN A 355 -16.87 -17.41 -7.25
C ASN A 355 -16.27 -16.53 -8.35
N ALA A 356 -14.98 -16.19 -8.28
CA ALA A 356 -14.33 -15.47 -9.38
C ALA A 356 -14.37 -16.26 -10.71
N ARG A 357 -14.12 -17.57 -10.68
CA ARG A 357 -14.22 -18.46 -11.86
C ARG A 357 -15.66 -18.55 -12.39
N SER A 358 -16.64 -18.66 -11.50
CA SER A 358 -18.06 -18.67 -11.86
C SER A 358 -18.50 -17.33 -12.47
N ALA A 359 -17.99 -16.22 -11.96
CA ALA A 359 -18.28 -14.89 -12.47
C ALA A 359 -17.75 -14.69 -13.89
N LEU A 360 -16.56 -15.21 -14.21
CA LEU A 360 -16.03 -15.16 -15.58
C LEU A 360 -16.97 -15.84 -16.59
N SER A 361 -17.66 -16.92 -16.19
CA SER A 361 -18.66 -17.62 -17.04
C SER A 361 -19.93 -16.82 -17.31
N LYS A 362 -20.11 -15.64 -16.69
CA LYS A 362 -21.25 -14.75 -16.91
C LYS A 362 -20.98 -13.64 -17.91
N LEU A 363 -19.73 -13.46 -18.33
CA LEU A 363 -19.34 -12.46 -19.32
C LEU A 363 -19.79 -12.90 -20.72
N LYS A 364 -20.11 -11.93 -21.58
CA LYS A 364 -20.23 -12.14 -23.03
C LYS A 364 -18.84 -12.28 -23.66
N TRP A 365 -17.88 -11.45 -23.24
CA TRP A 365 -16.51 -11.49 -23.75
C TRP A 365 -15.46 -11.21 -22.68
N LEU A 366 -14.27 -11.77 -22.85
CA LEU A 366 -13.10 -11.58 -21.99
C LEU A 366 -11.87 -11.36 -22.86
N VAL A 367 -11.15 -10.26 -22.63
CA VAL A 367 -9.81 -10.06 -23.18
C VAL A 367 -8.80 -10.30 -22.06
N THR A 368 -7.83 -11.17 -22.30
CA THR A 368 -6.68 -11.38 -21.42
C THR A 368 -5.39 -10.96 -22.13
N VAL A 369 -4.50 -10.30 -21.39
CA VAL A 369 -3.17 -9.91 -21.88
C VAL A 369 -2.14 -10.41 -20.88
N ASP A 370 -1.37 -11.43 -21.25
CA ASP A 370 -0.45 -12.10 -20.34
C ASP A 370 0.70 -12.79 -21.09
N LEU A 371 1.72 -13.21 -20.35
CA LEU A 371 2.91 -13.87 -20.90
C LEU A 371 2.65 -15.35 -21.26
N TRP A 372 1.74 -16.01 -20.53
CA TRP A 372 1.39 -17.42 -20.68
C TRP A 372 -0.12 -17.61 -20.56
N GLU A 373 -0.65 -18.76 -21.03
CA GLU A 373 -2.00 -19.19 -20.64
C GLU A 373 -2.11 -19.18 -19.10
N THR A 374 -3.08 -18.44 -18.59
CA THR A 374 -3.41 -18.36 -17.17
C THR A 374 -4.76 -19.00 -16.89
N GLU A 375 -5.02 -19.39 -15.65
CA GLU A 375 -6.34 -19.88 -15.21
C GLU A 375 -7.48 -18.92 -15.59
N THR A 376 -7.25 -17.61 -15.58
CA THR A 376 -8.25 -16.64 -16.06
C THR A 376 -8.48 -16.74 -17.56
N SER A 377 -7.45 -16.88 -18.39
CA SER A 377 -7.62 -17.03 -19.85
C SER A 377 -8.27 -18.36 -20.26
N ILE A 378 -8.10 -19.40 -19.45
CA ILE A 378 -8.60 -20.75 -19.75
C ILE A 378 -9.73 -21.21 -18.81
N PHE A 379 -10.40 -20.27 -18.14
CA PHE A 379 -11.40 -20.55 -17.11
C PHE A 379 -12.58 -21.39 -17.61
N TRP A 380 -12.85 -21.37 -18.91
CA TRP A 380 -13.93 -22.09 -19.59
C TRP A 380 -13.65 -23.59 -19.73
N LYS A 381 -12.38 -24.01 -19.65
CA LYS A 381 -11.94 -25.43 -19.60
C LYS A 381 -11.38 -25.82 -18.23
N ARG A 382 -11.78 -25.10 -17.16
CA ARG A 382 -11.35 -25.43 -15.79
C ARG A 382 -11.85 -26.81 -15.34
N PRO A 383 -11.23 -27.44 -14.34
CA PRO A 383 -11.74 -28.68 -13.76
C PRO A 383 -13.19 -28.52 -13.25
N GLY A 384 -14.03 -29.53 -13.52
CA GLY A 384 -15.41 -29.59 -13.02
C GLY A 384 -16.45 -28.84 -13.85
N VAL A 385 -16.13 -28.36 -15.05
CA VAL A 385 -17.11 -27.76 -15.97
C VAL A 385 -17.09 -28.41 -17.35
N ASN A 386 -18.18 -28.26 -18.09
CA ASN A 386 -18.26 -28.59 -19.50
C ASN A 386 -18.11 -27.30 -20.33
N PRO A 387 -17.07 -27.16 -21.18
CA PRO A 387 -16.85 -25.97 -22.01
C PRO A 387 -18.05 -25.54 -22.84
N ARG A 388 -18.90 -26.48 -23.28
CA ARG A 388 -20.07 -26.18 -24.13
C ARG A 388 -21.14 -25.34 -23.41
N ASP A 389 -21.12 -25.33 -22.07
CA ASP A 389 -22.09 -24.60 -21.25
C ASP A 389 -21.64 -23.15 -20.98
N ILE A 390 -20.42 -22.78 -21.37
CA ILE A 390 -19.84 -21.46 -21.12
C ILE A 390 -19.78 -20.68 -22.45
N GLN A 391 -20.58 -19.62 -22.53
CA GLN A 391 -20.77 -18.83 -23.77
C GLN A 391 -19.82 -17.64 -23.91
N THR A 392 -18.93 -17.43 -22.95
CA THR A 392 -17.99 -16.29 -22.96
C THR A 392 -16.97 -16.44 -24.09
N GLU A 393 -16.93 -15.47 -24.99
CA GLU A 393 -15.88 -15.36 -26.00
C GLU A 393 -14.57 -14.90 -25.34
N VAL A 394 -13.46 -15.60 -25.58
CA VAL A 394 -12.18 -15.27 -24.95
C VAL A 394 -11.13 -14.92 -26.00
N PHE A 395 -10.57 -13.71 -25.86
CA PHE A 395 -9.41 -13.26 -26.60
C PHE A 395 -8.19 -13.31 -25.67
N MET A 396 -7.16 -14.04 -26.06
CA MET A 396 -5.89 -14.04 -25.35
C MET A 396 -4.81 -13.40 -26.22
N LEU A 397 -4.26 -12.29 -25.74
CA LEU A 397 -3.24 -11.52 -26.44
C LEU A 397 -1.88 -11.78 -25.75
N PRO A 398 -0.88 -12.32 -26.47
CA PRO A 398 0.43 -12.61 -25.89
C PRO A 398 1.21 -11.30 -25.65
N ALA A 399 1.60 -11.07 -24.39
CA ALA A 399 2.32 -9.87 -23.98
C ALA A 399 3.84 -10.06 -24.06
N ALA A 400 4.57 -8.98 -24.31
CA ALA A 400 6.03 -8.96 -24.20
C ALA A 400 6.47 -8.92 -22.72
N SER A 401 7.52 -9.68 -22.40
CA SER A 401 8.11 -9.73 -21.06
C SER A 401 8.82 -8.42 -20.67
N SER A 402 9.33 -8.35 -19.44
CA SER A 402 10.03 -7.16 -18.94
C SER A 402 11.34 -6.85 -19.65
N VAL A 403 12.02 -7.87 -20.19
CA VAL A 403 13.30 -7.73 -20.91
C VAL A 403 13.11 -7.47 -22.41
N GLU A 404 11.88 -7.58 -22.89
CA GLU A 404 11.50 -7.41 -24.30
C GLU A 404 10.98 -5.99 -24.61
N LYS A 405 10.96 -5.10 -23.61
CA LYS A 405 10.42 -3.74 -23.74
C LYS A 405 11.19 -2.71 -22.94
N GLU A 406 11.25 -1.50 -23.48
CA GLU A 406 11.83 -0.30 -22.84
C GLU A 406 10.77 0.44 -22.00
N GLY A 407 11.21 1.16 -20.97
CA GLY A 407 10.36 2.05 -20.18
C GLY A 407 10.82 2.17 -18.73
N SER A 408 9.97 2.71 -17.86
CA SER A 408 10.28 2.85 -16.43
C SER A 408 9.40 1.99 -15.54
N ILE A 409 9.97 1.55 -14.41
CA ILE A 409 9.22 1.02 -13.27
C ILE A 409 9.65 1.72 -11.99
N SER A 410 8.73 1.87 -11.03
CA SER A 410 8.98 2.50 -9.75
C SER A 410 9.02 1.46 -8.64
N ASN A 411 10.18 1.36 -7.99
CA ASN A 411 10.39 0.41 -6.90
C ASN A 411 9.72 0.89 -5.59
N SER A 412 9.83 0.07 -4.54
CA SER A 412 9.23 0.35 -3.22
C SER A 412 9.75 1.62 -2.52
N GLY A 413 10.98 2.03 -2.84
CA GLY A 413 11.60 3.28 -2.38
C GLY A 413 11.24 4.50 -3.25
N ARG A 414 10.28 4.36 -4.17
CA ARG A 414 9.83 5.39 -5.13
C ARG A 414 10.84 5.71 -6.24
N TRP A 415 11.89 4.89 -6.40
CA TRP A 415 12.87 5.09 -7.46
C TRP A 415 12.27 4.64 -8.78
N ALA A 416 11.94 5.60 -9.64
CA ALA A 416 11.61 5.37 -11.03
C ALA A 416 12.91 5.08 -11.78
N GLN A 417 13.01 3.86 -12.29
CA GLN A 417 14.21 3.35 -12.95
C GLN A 417 13.88 3.00 -14.39
N TRP A 418 14.65 3.58 -15.32
CA TRP A 418 14.57 3.26 -16.72
C TRP A 418 15.22 1.91 -17.00
N ARG A 419 14.58 1.09 -17.85
CA ARG A 419 15.11 -0.16 -18.39
C ARG A 419 15.03 -0.13 -19.91
N TYR A 420 15.89 -0.90 -20.54
CA TYR A 420 15.98 -1.00 -22.00
C TYR A 420 15.54 -2.37 -22.46
N LYS A 421 15.02 -2.44 -23.68
CA LYS A 421 14.79 -3.69 -24.39
C LYS A 421 16.13 -4.40 -24.59
N ALA A 422 16.21 -5.65 -24.13
CA ALA A 422 17.41 -6.48 -24.24
C ALA A 422 17.29 -7.51 -25.38
N VAL A 423 16.08 -7.99 -25.65
CA VAL A 423 15.77 -8.97 -26.71
C VAL A 423 14.45 -8.61 -27.40
N GLU A 424 14.22 -9.15 -28.59
CA GLU A 424 12.94 -9.03 -29.28
C GLU A 424 11.84 -9.85 -28.60
N PRO A 425 10.56 -9.40 -28.60
CA PRO A 425 9.44 -10.19 -28.11
C PRO A 425 9.36 -11.57 -28.76
N VAL A 426 9.01 -12.58 -27.97
CA VAL A 426 8.96 -13.97 -28.47
C VAL A 426 7.74 -14.16 -29.37
N GLY A 427 7.95 -14.80 -30.53
CA GLY A 427 6.88 -15.15 -31.47
C GLY A 427 6.17 -13.90 -32.01
N HIS A 428 4.89 -13.76 -31.69
CA HIS A 428 4.05 -12.61 -32.07
C HIS A 428 3.61 -11.78 -30.86
N SER A 429 4.31 -11.93 -29.72
CA SER A 429 4.05 -11.13 -28.53
C SER A 429 4.27 -9.64 -28.81
N MET A 430 3.42 -8.81 -28.22
CA MET A 430 3.51 -7.35 -28.34
C MET A 430 3.62 -6.71 -26.97
N SER A 431 4.27 -5.55 -26.88
CA SER A 431 4.31 -4.79 -25.62
C SER A 431 2.89 -4.35 -25.22
N ASP A 432 2.67 -4.15 -23.92
CA ASP A 432 1.40 -3.59 -23.43
C ASP A 432 1.13 -2.21 -24.04
N LEU A 433 2.18 -1.42 -24.31
CA LEU A 433 2.08 -0.10 -24.92
C LEU A 433 1.53 -0.18 -26.35
N TRP A 434 2.03 -1.14 -27.14
CA TRP A 434 1.50 -1.42 -28.47
C TRP A 434 0.04 -1.90 -28.41
N ILE A 435 -0.28 -2.82 -27.49
CA ILE A 435 -1.64 -3.37 -27.35
C ILE A 435 -2.64 -2.26 -27.00
N ILE A 436 -2.31 -1.38 -26.06
CA ILE A 436 -3.16 -0.23 -25.69
C ILE A 436 -3.29 0.77 -26.84
N ASP A 437 -2.21 1.03 -27.58
CA ASP A 437 -2.25 1.89 -28.78
C ASP A 437 -3.20 1.35 -29.84
N GLN A 438 -3.19 0.03 -30.07
CA GLN A 438 -4.11 -0.61 -31.03
C GLN A 438 -5.56 -0.58 -30.54
N PHE A 439 -5.82 -0.81 -29.25
CA PHE A 439 -7.16 -0.63 -28.70
C PHE A 439 -7.67 0.78 -28.93
N PHE A 440 -6.86 1.77 -28.56
CA PHE A 440 -7.22 3.17 -28.70
C PHE A 440 -7.48 3.56 -30.16
N LYS A 441 -6.54 3.28 -31.08
CA LYS A 441 -6.66 3.63 -32.50
C LYS A 441 -7.90 3.01 -33.15
N ARG A 442 -8.18 1.73 -32.86
CA ARG A 442 -9.32 1.00 -33.45
C ARG A 442 -10.66 1.50 -32.90
N VAL A 443 -10.78 1.66 -31.59
CA VAL A 443 -12.00 2.21 -30.96
C VAL A 443 -12.25 3.63 -31.43
N ARG A 444 -11.23 4.50 -31.44
CA ARG A 444 -11.35 5.86 -31.94
C ARG A 444 -11.80 5.89 -33.41
N ASN A 445 -11.24 5.04 -34.27
CA ASN A 445 -11.64 4.95 -35.67
C ASN A 445 -13.11 4.52 -35.82
N LEU A 446 -13.58 3.55 -35.03
CA LEU A 446 -15.00 3.14 -35.03
C LEU A 446 -15.90 4.31 -34.64
N TYR A 447 -15.64 4.96 -33.51
CA TYR A 447 -16.42 6.12 -33.05
C TYR A 447 -16.37 7.32 -34.01
N THR A 448 -15.26 7.49 -34.74
CA THR A 448 -15.13 8.55 -35.75
C THR A 448 -15.99 8.26 -36.98
N LYS A 449 -16.07 7.00 -37.43
CA LYS A 449 -16.79 6.59 -38.64
C LYS A 449 -18.28 6.37 -38.40
N GLU A 450 -18.61 5.66 -37.33
CA GLU A 450 -19.95 5.13 -37.08
C GLU A 450 -20.73 6.00 -36.09
N LYS A 451 -20.08 6.98 -35.44
CA LYS A 451 -20.60 7.70 -34.27
C LYS A 451 -20.93 6.73 -33.12
N GLY A 452 -21.60 7.22 -32.08
CA GLY A 452 -21.96 6.42 -30.92
C GLY A 452 -22.46 7.29 -29.78
N ALA A 453 -22.73 6.67 -28.63
CA ALA A 453 -23.06 7.42 -27.42
C ALA A 453 -21.83 8.21 -26.95
N PHE A 454 -21.98 9.53 -26.83
CA PHE A 454 -20.98 10.46 -26.30
C PHE A 454 -19.55 10.22 -26.85
N PRO A 455 -19.31 10.46 -28.16
CA PRO A 455 -18.06 10.11 -28.84
C PRO A 455 -16.86 11.02 -28.51
N GLU A 456 -17.09 12.21 -27.96
CA GLU A 456 -16.06 13.24 -27.77
C GLU A 456 -14.93 12.82 -26.83
N PRO A 457 -15.17 12.22 -25.64
CA PRO A 457 -14.11 11.74 -24.77
C PRO A 457 -13.13 10.78 -25.44
N ILE A 458 -13.58 10.01 -26.43
CA ILE A 458 -12.76 9.04 -27.18
C ILE A 458 -12.05 9.74 -28.35
N THR A 459 -12.80 10.51 -29.15
CA THR A 459 -12.28 11.11 -30.38
C THR A 459 -11.38 12.33 -30.14
N LYS A 460 -11.53 12.99 -28.99
CA LYS A 460 -10.74 14.18 -28.60
C LYS A 460 -9.56 13.87 -27.69
N LEU A 461 -9.39 12.62 -27.25
CA LEU A 461 -8.22 12.21 -26.48
C LEU A 461 -6.95 12.41 -27.30
N ALA A 462 -5.97 13.10 -26.73
CA ALA A 462 -4.65 13.29 -27.31
C ALA A 462 -3.89 11.96 -27.32
N TRP A 463 -3.18 11.69 -28.41
CA TRP A 463 -2.40 10.46 -28.57
C TRP A 463 -1.19 10.70 -29.46
N ASN A 464 -0.30 11.55 -28.98
CA ASN A 464 0.78 12.15 -29.76
C ASN A 464 2.13 11.45 -29.50
N TYR A 465 2.12 10.11 -29.55
CA TYR A 465 3.28 9.28 -29.18
C TYR A 465 4.06 8.77 -30.40
N GLY A 466 4.05 9.52 -31.49
CA GLY A 466 4.71 9.16 -32.75
C GLY A 466 3.84 8.30 -33.68
N ASN A 467 4.36 8.09 -34.90
CA ASN A 467 3.68 7.38 -35.98
C ASN A 467 4.34 6.04 -36.32
N GLY A 468 5.27 5.57 -35.48
CA GLY A 468 5.96 4.30 -35.64
C GLY A 468 5.03 3.09 -35.45
N HIS A 469 5.59 1.90 -35.62
CA HIS A 469 4.87 0.64 -35.36
C HIS A 469 4.36 0.55 -33.92
N GLU A 470 5.15 1.05 -32.97
CA GLU A 470 4.83 1.17 -31.55
C GLU A 470 4.98 2.64 -31.09
N PRO A 471 4.19 3.11 -30.11
CA PRO A 471 4.40 4.42 -29.50
C PRO A 471 5.83 4.61 -28.94
N ASP A 472 6.39 5.80 -29.09
CA ASP A 472 7.65 6.17 -28.46
C ASP A 472 7.45 6.37 -26.95
N VAL A 473 7.95 5.42 -26.17
CA VAL A 473 7.88 5.42 -24.70
C VAL A 473 8.55 6.66 -24.07
N HIS A 474 9.51 7.30 -24.74
CA HIS A 474 10.10 8.55 -24.25
C HIS A 474 9.12 9.72 -24.35
N LEU A 475 8.24 9.75 -25.37
CA LEU A 475 7.18 10.76 -25.46
C LEU A 475 6.14 10.57 -24.36
N VAL A 476 5.78 9.31 -24.05
CA VAL A 476 4.91 8.99 -22.91
C VAL A 476 5.54 9.47 -21.60
N ALA A 477 6.82 9.19 -21.38
CA ALA A 477 7.55 9.61 -20.17
C ALA A 477 7.66 11.15 -20.04
N LYS A 478 7.86 11.84 -21.16
CA LYS A 478 7.88 13.31 -21.24
C LYS A 478 6.52 13.94 -20.94
N GLU A 479 5.42 13.35 -21.42
CA GLU A 479 4.07 13.79 -21.07
C GLU A 479 3.77 13.55 -19.59
N ILE A 480 4.15 12.38 -19.06
CA ILE A 480 4.05 12.04 -17.64
C ILE A 480 4.75 13.09 -16.78
N ASN A 481 5.96 13.51 -17.16
CA ASN A 481 6.68 14.61 -16.51
C ASN A 481 5.96 15.96 -16.64
N GLY A 482 5.45 16.25 -17.83
CA GLY A 482 4.79 17.50 -18.20
C GLY A 482 5.67 18.47 -18.98
N TYR A 483 5.04 19.30 -19.81
CA TYR A 483 5.67 20.37 -20.61
C TYR A 483 4.79 21.63 -20.66
N PHE A 484 5.37 22.77 -21.04
CA PHE A 484 4.64 24.03 -21.22
C PHE A 484 3.88 24.06 -22.55
N THR A 485 2.60 24.42 -22.54
CA THR A 485 1.72 24.46 -23.74
C THR A 485 1.80 25.79 -24.49
N LYS A 486 2.31 26.83 -23.83
CA LYS A 486 2.57 28.18 -24.35
C LYS A 486 3.79 28.77 -23.65
N ASP A 487 4.38 29.80 -24.25
CA ASP A 487 5.37 30.63 -23.57
C ASP A 487 4.79 31.13 -22.24
N THR A 488 5.54 30.89 -21.15
CA THR A 488 5.05 31.09 -19.79
C THR A 488 6.13 31.73 -18.94
N THR A 489 5.78 32.82 -18.26
CA THR A 489 6.64 33.50 -17.30
C THR A 489 6.15 33.19 -15.89
N ILE A 490 7.04 32.69 -15.03
CA ILE A 490 6.74 32.37 -13.63
C ILE A 490 7.67 33.18 -12.74
N VAL A 491 7.10 33.93 -11.79
CA VAL A 491 7.86 34.61 -10.73
C VAL A 491 7.99 33.66 -9.54
N ASP A 492 9.23 33.28 -9.21
CA ASP A 492 9.59 32.41 -8.09
C ASP A 492 10.51 33.18 -7.14
N LYS A 493 9.92 33.77 -6.10
CA LYS A 493 10.56 34.78 -5.24
C LYS A 493 11.05 35.96 -6.08
N ASP A 494 12.34 36.27 -6.04
CA ASP A 494 12.94 37.40 -6.76
C ASP A 494 13.40 37.02 -8.19
N LYS A 495 13.11 35.79 -8.64
CA LYS A 495 13.53 35.30 -9.96
C LYS A 495 12.34 35.22 -10.91
N THR A 496 12.46 35.87 -12.06
CA THR A 496 11.58 35.68 -13.21
C THR A 496 12.14 34.53 -14.05
N LEU A 497 11.37 33.46 -14.18
CA LEU A 497 11.70 32.30 -14.99
C LEU A 497 10.86 32.33 -16.26
N GLU A 498 11.50 32.19 -17.42
CA GLU A 498 10.84 32.11 -18.71
C GLU A 498 10.95 30.68 -19.25
N PHE A 499 9.81 30.14 -19.67
CA PHE A 499 9.71 28.83 -20.30
C PHE A 499 9.04 28.97 -21.66
N LYS A 500 9.57 28.30 -22.67
CA LYS A 500 9.02 28.29 -24.02
C LYS A 500 8.01 27.17 -24.19
N LYS A 501 7.08 27.34 -25.14
CA LYS A 501 6.19 26.25 -25.55
C LYS A 501 7.01 25.00 -25.90
N GLY A 502 6.65 23.87 -25.31
CA GLY A 502 7.31 22.58 -25.49
C GLY A 502 8.43 22.28 -24.49
N ASP A 503 8.88 23.26 -23.70
CA ASP A 503 9.87 23.01 -22.64
C ASP A 503 9.31 22.02 -21.62
N GLN A 504 10.12 21.03 -21.21
CA GLN A 504 9.76 20.14 -20.11
C GLN A 504 9.66 20.91 -18.80
N VAL A 505 8.59 20.65 -18.03
CA VAL A 505 8.42 21.22 -16.69
C VAL A 505 9.50 20.63 -15.78
N PRO A 506 10.34 21.46 -15.13
CA PRO A 506 11.48 20.94 -14.37
C PRO A 506 11.10 20.34 -13.01
N MET A 507 9.94 20.73 -12.45
CA MET A 507 9.35 20.13 -11.25
C MET A 507 7.92 20.63 -11.02
N PHE A 508 7.15 19.86 -10.25
CA PHE A 508 5.71 20.09 -10.08
C PHE A 508 5.32 21.46 -9.51
N LYS A 509 6.20 22.17 -8.78
CA LYS A 509 5.86 23.49 -8.24
C LYS A 509 5.60 24.53 -9.35
N TYR A 510 6.11 24.27 -10.55
CA TYR A 510 5.96 25.12 -11.74
C TYR A 510 4.75 24.76 -12.62
N LEU A 511 4.00 23.70 -12.27
CA LEU A 511 2.72 23.41 -12.91
C LEU A 511 1.73 24.55 -12.65
N GLN A 512 0.85 24.78 -13.61
CA GLN A 512 -0.09 25.91 -13.62
C GLN A 512 -1.53 25.42 -13.72
N ALA A 513 -2.46 26.24 -13.22
CA ALA A 513 -3.90 25.97 -13.22
C ALA A 513 -4.64 26.66 -14.38
N ASP A 514 -3.93 27.44 -15.22
CA ASP A 514 -4.51 28.17 -16.36
C ASP A 514 -4.43 27.40 -17.69
N GLY A 515 -3.95 26.15 -17.64
CA GLY A 515 -3.74 25.31 -18.81
C GLY A 515 -2.42 25.55 -19.56
N SER A 516 -1.52 26.38 -19.04
CA SER A 516 -0.18 26.61 -19.60
C SER A 516 0.80 25.44 -19.45
N THR A 517 0.42 24.40 -18.71
CA THR A 517 1.24 23.18 -18.51
C THR A 517 0.42 21.91 -18.72
N THR A 518 1.09 20.87 -19.21
CA THR A 518 0.63 19.48 -19.13
C THR A 518 1.38 18.75 -18.01
N SER A 519 0.82 17.64 -17.54
CA SER A 519 1.55 16.63 -16.74
C SER A 519 0.66 15.40 -16.55
N GLY A 520 1.02 14.28 -17.16
CA GLY A 520 0.31 13.01 -17.01
C GLY A 520 0.37 12.42 -15.61
N CYS A 521 1.37 12.79 -14.78
CA CYS A 521 1.42 12.44 -13.36
C CYS A 521 2.27 13.45 -12.58
N TRP A 522 1.66 14.38 -11.85
CA TRP A 522 2.38 15.53 -11.28
C TRP A 522 3.54 15.15 -10.35
N VAL A 523 3.44 14.04 -9.61
CA VAL A 523 4.53 13.59 -8.73
C VAL A 523 5.79 13.19 -9.50
N TYR A 524 5.67 12.86 -10.80
CA TYR A 524 6.76 12.55 -11.74
C TYR A 524 7.33 13.79 -12.44
N SER A 525 6.77 14.98 -12.22
CA SER A 525 7.36 16.21 -12.77
C SER A 525 8.73 16.47 -12.13
N GLY A 526 9.77 16.46 -12.96
CA GLY A 526 11.19 16.41 -12.60
C GLY A 526 11.89 15.09 -12.96
N SER A 527 11.17 14.09 -13.49
CA SER A 527 11.75 12.80 -13.92
C SER A 527 12.32 12.83 -15.35
N TYR A 528 11.83 13.74 -16.20
CA TYR A 528 12.32 13.95 -17.56
C TYR A 528 12.33 15.44 -17.88
N THR A 529 13.49 16.07 -17.78
CA THR A 529 13.66 17.53 -17.87
C THR A 529 14.47 17.91 -19.11
N LYS A 530 14.84 19.19 -19.26
CA LYS A 530 15.76 19.64 -20.32
C LYS A 530 17.15 18.98 -20.22
N GLU A 531 17.53 18.53 -19.01
CA GLU A 531 18.73 17.76 -18.74
C GLU A 531 18.60 16.27 -19.14
N GLY A 532 17.45 15.87 -19.69
CA GLY A 532 17.16 14.52 -20.17
C GLY A 532 16.44 13.65 -19.15
N ASN A 533 16.43 12.33 -19.43
CA ASN A 533 15.75 11.33 -18.64
C ASN A 533 16.49 11.05 -17.32
N GLN A 534 16.00 11.62 -16.22
CA GLN A 534 16.61 11.46 -14.90
C GLN A 534 16.49 10.03 -14.37
N MET A 535 15.48 9.28 -14.81
CA MET A 535 15.26 7.87 -14.42
C MET A 535 16.32 6.92 -14.98
N ALA A 536 17.05 7.35 -16.02
CA ALA A 536 18.09 6.58 -16.67
C ALA A 536 19.51 6.83 -16.11
N ARG A 537 19.67 7.74 -15.15
CA ARG A 537 20.99 8.06 -14.58
C ARG A 537 21.58 6.87 -13.81
N ARG A 538 22.91 6.73 -13.86
CA ARG A 538 23.67 5.60 -13.28
C ARG A 538 24.86 6.04 -12.41
N ASP A 539 24.91 7.30 -12.00
CA ASP A 539 25.97 7.84 -11.15
C ASP A 539 25.77 7.37 -9.70
N GLN A 540 26.79 6.70 -9.14
CA GLN A 540 26.80 6.08 -7.82
C GLN A 540 27.42 6.98 -6.73
N SER A 541 27.63 8.27 -6.99
CA SER A 541 28.10 9.18 -5.95
C SER A 541 27.11 9.27 -4.79
N ASP A 542 27.63 9.14 -3.56
CA ASP A 542 26.88 9.24 -2.31
C ASP A 542 27.70 10.02 -1.27
N PRO A 543 27.72 11.36 -1.35
CA PRO A 543 28.57 12.18 -0.49
C PRO A 543 28.21 12.11 1.00
N THR A 544 27.02 11.59 1.34
CA THR A 544 26.58 11.44 2.74
C THR A 544 27.03 10.12 3.36
N GLY A 545 27.40 9.11 2.56
CA GLY A 545 27.68 7.73 3.01
C GLY A 545 26.46 6.95 3.51
N LEU A 546 25.29 7.59 3.59
CA LEU A 546 24.04 7.00 4.09
C LEU A 546 23.38 6.06 3.06
N GLY A 547 23.89 6.01 1.83
CA GLY A 547 23.37 5.18 0.75
C GLY A 547 22.22 5.84 -0.03
N LEU A 548 22.20 7.18 -0.12
CA LEU A 548 21.12 7.90 -0.79
C LEU A 548 21.21 7.78 -2.32
N PHE A 549 22.44 7.79 -2.85
CA PHE A 549 22.72 7.74 -4.29
C PHE A 549 21.82 8.68 -5.12
N PRO A 550 21.83 10.00 -4.85
CA PRO A 550 20.87 10.94 -5.42
C PRO A 550 20.94 11.05 -6.95
N LYS A 551 22.01 10.57 -7.58
CA LYS A 551 22.19 10.55 -9.03
C LYS A 551 22.04 9.17 -9.67
N TRP A 552 21.66 8.16 -8.89
CA TRP A 552 21.20 6.88 -9.41
C TRP A 552 19.69 6.94 -9.65
N SER A 553 19.28 6.76 -10.90
CA SER A 553 17.91 6.95 -11.38
C SER A 553 17.29 8.26 -10.85
N TRP A 554 15.99 8.29 -10.62
CA TRP A 554 15.29 9.40 -9.99
C TRP A 554 14.18 8.87 -9.06
N CYS A 555 13.89 9.55 -7.96
CA CYS A 555 12.79 9.16 -7.07
C CYS A 555 11.77 10.27 -6.89
N TRP A 556 10.48 9.95 -6.94
CA TRP A 556 9.46 10.96 -6.63
C TRP A 556 9.27 11.07 -5.11
N PRO A 557 8.92 12.25 -4.56
CA PRO A 557 8.83 13.53 -5.26
C PRO A 557 10.19 14.22 -5.38
N VAL A 558 10.49 14.80 -6.55
CA VAL A 558 11.65 15.68 -6.83
C VAL A 558 12.99 15.21 -6.24
N ASN A 559 13.25 13.91 -6.36
CA ASN A 559 14.47 13.23 -5.93
C ASN A 559 14.71 13.18 -4.40
N ARG A 560 13.67 13.37 -3.58
CA ARG A 560 13.70 13.18 -2.12
C ARG A 560 13.75 11.69 -1.77
N ARG A 561 14.91 11.21 -1.34
CA ARG A 561 15.15 9.77 -1.09
C ARG A 561 14.44 9.31 0.17
N ILE A 562 14.46 10.13 1.23
CA ILE A 562 13.72 9.92 2.47
C ILE A 562 12.69 11.05 2.62
N ILE A 563 11.39 10.71 2.59
CA ILE A 563 10.33 11.70 2.81
C ILE A 563 10.17 12.02 4.30
N TYR A 564 9.61 13.19 4.58
CA TYR A 564 9.47 13.75 5.92
C TYR A 564 10.81 14.06 6.60
N ASN A 565 11.90 14.18 5.82
CA ASN A 565 13.26 14.36 6.35
C ASN A 565 13.47 15.65 7.16
N ARG A 566 12.56 16.62 7.07
CA ARG A 566 12.48 17.76 7.99
C ARG A 566 12.22 17.38 9.45
N ALA A 567 11.67 16.19 9.71
CA ALA A 567 11.49 15.66 11.05
C ALA A 567 12.77 14.97 11.59
N SER A 568 13.88 14.94 10.82
CA SER A 568 15.18 14.44 11.29
C SER A 568 16.03 15.47 12.04
N VAL A 569 15.55 16.70 12.10
CA VAL A 569 16.20 17.85 12.73
C VAL A 569 15.27 18.45 13.76
N ASN A 570 15.83 19.14 14.76
CA ASN A 570 15.08 19.95 15.70
C ASN A 570 14.49 21.21 15.03
N THR A 571 13.77 22.03 15.80
CA THR A 571 13.10 23.23 15.26
C THR A 571 14.09 24.24 14.66
N ALA A 572 15.35 24.26 15.09
CA ALA A 572 16.42 25.12 14.56
C ALA A 572 17.08 24.57 13.28
N GLY A 573 16.77 23.33 12.87
CA GLY A 573 17.37 22.68 11.72
C GLY A 573 18.65 21.91 12.03
N GLU A 574 18.90 21.62 13.31
CA GLU A 574 20.05 20.82 13.77
C GLU A 574 19.66 19.34 13.82
N PRO A 575 20.47 18.41 13.27
CA PRO A 575 20.15 16.98 13.30
C PRO A 575 20.00 16.44 14.72
N PHE A 576 18.93 15.67 15.00
CA PHE A 576 18.79 14.94 16.26
C PHE A 576 19.93 13.94 16.47
N ASN A 577 20.43 13.36 15.37
CA ASN A 577 21.60 12.51 15.36
C ASN A 577 22.69 13.07 14.44
N PRO A 578 23.65 13.85 14.96
CA PRO A 578 24.74 14.41 14.15
C PRO A 578 25.62 13.36 13.46
N LYS A 579 25.68 12.11 13.98
CA LYS A 579 26.45 11.02 13.36
C LYS A 579 25.79 10.44 12.11
N ARG A 580 24.49 10.70 11.93
CA ARG A 580 23.68 10.25 10.79
C ARG A 580 22.81 11.40 10.29
N ALA A 581 23.42 12.58 10.13
CA ALA A 581 22.73 13.78 9.67
C ALA A 581 22.20 13.56 8.24
N LEU A 582 20.88 13.42 8.12
CA LEU A 582 20.22 13.26 6.82
C LEU A 582 20.08 14.60 6.10
N ILE A 583 19.61 15.62 6.82
CA ILE A 583 19.67 17.01 6.40
C ILE A 583 20.13 17.90 7.56
N ALA A 584 20.69 19.06 7.25
CA ALA A 584 21.04 20.09 8.24
C ALA A 584 20.85 21.48 7.62
N TRP A 585 20.44 22.45 8.44
CA TRP A 585 20.31 23.83 8.01
C TRP A 585 21.64 24.58 8.09
N ASP A 586 22.06 25.18 6.98
CA ASP A 586 23.16 26.13 6.93
C ASP A 586 22.60 27.56 7.04
N GLY A 587 22.75 28.17 8.21
CA GLY A 587 22.24 29.53 8.48
C GLY A 587 22.95 30.64 7.71
N LEU A 588 24.19 30.42 7.29
CA LEU A 588 24.97 31.40 6.52
C LEU A 588 24.52 31.40 5.06
N GLU A 589 24.39 30.22 4.46
CA GLU A 589 23.98 30.07 3.07
C GLU A 589 22.45 30.03 2.88
N LYS A 590 21.69 29.99 3.99
CA LYS A 590 20.23 29.85 4.03
C LYS A 590 19.73 28.67 3.19
N LYS A 591 20.38 27.50 3.35
CA LYS A 591 20.04 26.29 2.58
C LYS A 591 20.16 25.01 3.40
N TRP A 592 19.41 23.99 2.98
CA TRP A 592 19.54 22.65 3.52
C TRP A 592 20.70 21.91 2.84
N LYS A 593 21.52 21.22 3.63
CA LYS A 593 22.56 20.27 3.20
C LYS A 593 22.06 18.84 3.36
N GLY A 594 22.58 17.88 2.59
CA GLY A 594 22.23 16.46 2.70
C GLY A 594 21.28 15.98 1.59
N ASP A 595 20.26 15.20 1.95
CA ASP A 595 19.16 14.83 1.03
C ASP A 595 18.40 16.07 0.55
N VAL A 596 17.61 15.94 -0.52
CA VAL A 596 16.69 17.01 -0.95
C VAL A 596 15.66 17.23 0.17
N PRO A 597 15.50 18.46 0.70
CA PRO A 597 14.57 18.69 1.81
C PRO A 597 13.12 18.46 1.35
N ASP A 598 12.35 17.74 2.16
CA ASP A 598 10.91 17.55 1.99
C ASP A 598 10.15 18.81 2.42
N GLY A 599 10.28 19.85 1.60
CA GLY A 599 9.88 21.21 1.90
C GLY A 599 11.11 22.13 2.01
N PRO A 600 11.37 22.98 1.01
CA PRO A 600 12.64 23.73 0.93
C PRO A 600 12.71 24.99 1.81
N TRP A 601 11.64 25.32 2.55
CA TRP A 601 11.57 26.51 3.41
C TRP A 601 12.59 26.48 4.55
N PRO A 602 12.88 27.63 5.19
CA PRO A 602 13.70 27.67 6.40
C PRO A 602 13.18 26.78 7.55
N PRO A 603 14.00 26.50 8.59
CA PRO A 603 13.59 25.73 9.76
C PRO A 603 12.39 26.31 10.50
N MET A 604 11.77 25.53 11.37
CA MET A 604 10.61 25.98 12.15
C MET A 604 10.94 27.12 13.12
N LYS A 605 12.19 27.31 13.52
CA LYS A 605 12.57 28.44 14.38
C LYS A 605 12.44 29.80 13.67
N ASP A 606 12.34 29.81 12.34
CA ASP A 606 12.03 31.02 11.58
C ASP A 606 10.52 31.31 11.64
N ASP A 607 10.13 32.33 12.39
CA ASP A 607 8.72 32.70 12.58
C ASP A 607 8.06 33.30 11.34
N LYS A 608 8.85 33.74 10.35
CA LYS A 608 8.32 34.40 9.13
C LYS A 608 8.12 33.40 8.00
N GLU A 609 9.11 32.56 7.73
CA GLU A 609 9.12 31.66 6.57
C GLU A 609 9.09 30.17 6.94
N GLY A 610 9.34 29.82 8.20
CA GLY A 610 9.45 28.44 8.66
C GLY A 610 8.16 27.63 8.52
N LYS A 611 8.29 26.37 8.10
CA LYS A 611 7.16 25.43 7.89
C LYS A 611 7.29 24.16 8.71
N TYR A 612 6.15 23.58 9.08
CA TYR A 612 6.05 22.27 9.72
C TYR A 612 6.50 21.13 8.79
N PRO A 613 6.98 19.98 9.33
CA PRO A 613 7.67 18.97 8.53
C PRO A 613 6.74 18.08 7.68
N PHE A 614 5.45 17.92 8.03
CA PHE A 614 4.53 17.06 7.27
C PHE A 614 3.75 17.85 6.23
N ILE A 615 4.44 18.25 5.17
CA ILE A 615 3.98 19.26 4.19
C ILE A 615 2.69 18.90 3.45
N MET A 616 2.34 17.61 3.39
CA MET A 616 1.14 17.12 2.71
C MET A 616 -0.12 17.19 3.58
N LEU A 617 0.01 17.50 4.88
CA LEU A 617 -1.12 17.56 5.81
C LEU A 617 -1.56 19.02 6.03
N PRO A 618 -2.88 19.31 6.11
CA PRO A 618 -3.40 20.66 6.34
C PRO A 618 -2.89 21.31 7.63
N GLU A 619 -2.70 20.51 8.68
CA GLU A 619 -2.12 20.95 9.95
C GLU A 619 -0.59 20.96 9.95
N GLY A 620 0.08 20.30 9.00
CA GLY A 620 1.54 20.18 8.94
C GLY A 620 2.18 19.21 9.95
N HIS A 621 1.40 18.49 10.75
CA HIS A 621 1.86 17.58 11.80
C HIS A 621 1.42 16.14 11.54
N ALA A 622 2.26 15.16 11.91
CA ALA A 622 1.89 13.74 11.86
C ALA A 622 0.69 13.44 12.77
N ARG A 623 -0.24 12.61 12.27
CA ARG A 623 -1.47 12.27 12.97
C ARG A 623 -1.28 11.03 13.86
N LEU A 624 -1.26 11.21 15.18
CA LEU A 624 -1.50 10.14 16.15
C LEU A 624 -3.00 9.86 16.29
N TYR A 625 -3.83 10.89 16.13
CA TYR A 625 -5.29 10.84 16.02
C TYR A 625 -5.72 11.23 14.60
N ALA A 626 -6.51 10.40 13.90
CA ALA A 626 -6.83 10.63 12.48
C ALA A 626 -8.31 10.37 12.11
N LEU A 627 -9.00 11.35 11.53
CA LEU A 627 -10.44 11.25 11.23
C LEU A 627 -10.79 10.76 9.83
N ASP A 628 -9.79 10.48 8.99
CA ASP A 628 -10.02 10.05 7.60
C ASP A 628 -10.36 8.56 7.48
N LEU A 629 -10.39 7.81 8.59
CA LEU A 629 -10.56 6.37 8.61
C LEU A 629 -11.93 5.99 9.16
N LYS A 630 -12.67 5.18 8.40
CA LYS A 630 -14.07 4.86 8.69
C LYS A 630 -14.28 4.15 10.03
N ASP A 631 -13.28 3.42 10.51
CA ASP A 631 -13.31 2.59 11.73
C ASP A 631 -12.72 3.29 12.97
N GLY A 632 -12.50 4.60 12.91
CA GLY A 632 -12.23 5.44 14.08
C GLY A 632 -10.83 6.04 14.17
N PRO A 633 -10.62 7.00 15.09
CA PRO A 633 -9.42 7.83 15.13
C PRO A 633 -8.18 7.19 15.72
N PHE A 634 -8.36 6.17 16.57
CA PHE A 634 -7.29 5.33 17.11
C PHE A 634 -7.53 3.88 16.70
N PRO A 635 -6.45 3.11 16.44
CA PRO A 635 -6.56 1.66 16.25
C PRO A 635 -7.21 0.98 17.46
N GLU A 636 -8.13 0.05 17.20
CA GLU A 636 -8.74 -0.81 18.21
C GLU A 636 -8.74 -2.27 17.75
N HIS A 637 -8.44 -3.19 18.66
CA HIS A 637 -8.44 -4.62 18.36
C HIS A 637 -9.86 -5.12 18.18
N TYR A 638 -10.10 -5.71 17.01
CA TYR A 638 -11.25 -6.53 16.71
C TYR A 638 -10.75 -7.86 16.16
N GLU A 639 -11.47 -8.95 16.46
CA GLU A 639 -11.15 -10.25 15.91
C GLU A 639 -11.41 -10.30 14.39
N PRO A 640 -10.67 -11.15 13.65
CA PRO A 640 -10.99 -11.49 12.27
C PRO A 640 -12.43 -12.00 12.12
N MET A 641 -12.98 -11.90 10.91
CA MET A 641 -14.38 -12.23 10.65
C MET A 641 -14.72 -13.69 10.98
N GLU A 642 -13.76 -14.58 10.74
CA GLU A 642 -13.77 -15.94 11.27
C GLU A 642 -12.66 -16.02 12.33
N SER A 643 -13.05 -16.17 13.59
CA SER A 643 -12.09 -16.24 14.69
C SER A 643 -12.40 -17.42 15.61
N PRO A 644 -11.37 -18.14 16.09
CA PRO A 644 -11.54 -19.23 17.04
C PRO A 644 -11.71 -18.73 18.50
N SER A 645 -11.66 -17.43 18.73
CA SER A 645 -11.68 -16.82 20.08
C SER A 645 -12.60 -15.59 20.15
N ARG A 646 -13.00 -15.23 21.38
CA ARG A 646 -13.75 -14.00 21.63
C ARG A 646 -12.81 -12.80 21.74
N ASN A 647 -13.30 -11.60 21.44
CA ASN A 647 -12.58 -10.37 21.72
C ASN A 647 -12.43 -10.17 23.24
N GLN A 648 -11.20 -10.05 23.73
CA GLN A 648 -10.90 -9.93 25.16
C GLN A 648 -10.76 -8.48 25.66
N LEU A 649 -10.83 -7.48 24.76
CA LEU A 649 -10.76 -6.05 25.09
C LEU A 649 -12.12 -5.36 25.15
N SER A 650 -13.12 -5.90 24.45
CA SER A 650 -14.46 -5.34 24.38
C SER A 650 -15.49 -6.38 23.97
N LYS A 651 -16.78 -6.04 24.10
CA LYS A 651 -17.90 -6.86 23.60
C LYS A 651 -18.07 -6.77 22.08
N THR A 652 -17.42 -5.81 21.43
CA THR A 652 -17.45 -5.66 19.97
C THR A 652 -16.49 -6.68 19.34
N GLN A 653 -17.03 -7.80 18.85
CA GLN A 653 -16.24 -8.93 18.36
C GLN A 653 -15.41 -8.57 17.11
N ASN A 654 -16.08 -8.10 16.06
CA ASN A 654 -15.48 -7.78 14.77
C ASN A 654 -15.54 -6.28 14.49
N ASN A 655 -14.79 -5.82 13.48
CA ASN A 655 -14.79 -4.42 13.10
C ASN A 655 -16.23 -3.94 12.79
N PRO A 656 -16.77 -2.95 13.55
CA PRO A 656 -18.19 -2.62 13.51
C PRO A 656 -18.65 -1.99 12.19
N VAL A 657 -17.73 -1.42 11.40
CA VAL A 657 -18.07 -0.79 10.10
C VAL A 657 -17.94 -1.75 8.92
N VAL A 658 -17.60 -3.02 9.16
CA VAL A 658 -17.55 -4.04 8.11
C VAL A 658 -18.80 -4.90 8.18
N LYS A 659 -19.54 -4.96 7.07
CA LYS A 659 -20.75 -5.81 6.97
C LYS A 659 -20.34 -7.28 6.85
N LEU A 660 -20.94 -8.14 7.67
CA LEU A 660 -20.68 -9.58 7.67
C LEU A 660 -21.23 -10.22 6.39
N PRO A 661 -20.41 -10.91 5.58
CA PRO A 661 -20.89 -11.68 4.43
C PRO A 661 -21.67 -12.93 4.86
N LYS A 662 -22.51 -13.46 3.97
CA LYS A 662 -23.30 -14.69 4.23
C LYS A 662 -22.46 -15.95 4.34
N ASN A 663 -21.30 -16.00 3.68
CA ASN A 663 -20.41 -17.15 3.59
C ASN A 663 -19.20 -17.00 4.52
N VAL A 664 -19.42 -16.50 5.74
CA VAL A 664 -18.43 -16.40 6.82
C VAL A 664 -19.00 -17.15 8.02
N SER A 665 -18.21 -18.04 8.62
CA SER A 665 -18.63 -18.87 9.75
C SER A 665 -17.56 -18.93 10.82
N SER A 666 -17.97 -18.62 12.06
CA SER A 666 -17.17 -18.84 13.27
C SER A 666 -17.57 -20.14 13.99
N ASP A 667 -18.14 -21.11 13.27
CA ASP A 667 -18.39 -22.46 13.79
C ASP A 667 -17.07 -23.21 13.97
N THR A 668 -16.51 -23.09 15.17
CA THR A 668 -15.24 -23.75 15.55
C THR A 668 -15.37 -25.26 15.71
N VAL A 669 -16.58 -25.83 15.73
CA VAL A 669 -16.77 -27.29 15.70
C VAL A 669 -16.52 -27.79 14.28
N LYS A 670 -17.03 -27.06 13.28
CA LYS A 670 -16.86 -27.39 11.86
C LYS A 670 -15.48 -27.00 11.32
N PHE A 671 -14.97 -25.83 11.71
CA PHE A 671 -13.69 -25.29 11.23
C PHE A 671 -12.78 -24.88 12.41
N PRO A 672 -12.13 -25.84 13.08
CA PRO A 672 -11.41 -25.59 14.33
C PRO A 672 -10.04 -24.90 14.17
N PHE A 673 -9.50 -24.77 12.95
CA PHE A 673 -8.12 -24.33 12.73
C PHE A 673 -8.04 -22.99 12.01
N ILE A 674 -7.03 -22.19 12.36
CA ILE A 674 -6.75 -20.93 11.67
C ILE A 674 -6.10 -21.22 10.31
N GLY A 675 -6.75 -20.82 9.22
CA GLY A 675 -6.17 -20.78 7.89
C GLY A 675 -5.44 -19.46 7.64
N THR A 676 -4.27 -19.52 6.99
CA THR A 676 -3.55 -18.33 6.53
C THR A 676 -2.85 -18.58 5.20
N THR A 677 -2.85 -17.60 4.30
CA THR A 677 -2.12 -17.68 3.02
C THR A 677 -0.86 -16.82 3.00
N TYR A 678 0.21 -17.29 2.39
CA TYR A 678 1.49 -16.58 2.30
C TYR A 678 2.27 -16.92 1.02
N ARG A 679 3.50 -16.40 0.94
CA ARG A 679 4.40 -16.60 -0.20
C ARG A 679 5.63 -17.41 0.18
N MET A 680 6.33 -17.89 -0.85
CA MET A 680 7.65 -18.52 -0.79
C MET A 680 8.60 -17.79 -1.74
N THR A 681 9.90 -18.04 -1.62
CA THR A 681 10.92 -17.33 -2.42
C THR A 681 10.87 -17.73 -3.89
N GLU A 682 10.55 -18.99 -4.16
CA GLU A 682 10.68 -19.65 -5.46
C GLU A 682 9.51 -19.36 -6.40
N HIS A 683 8.42 -18.77 -5.90
CA HIS A 683 7.21 -18.53 -6.68
C HIS A 683 6.68 -17.11 -6.58
N TRP A 684 6.06 -16.64 -7.66
CA TRP A 684 5.58 -15.27 -7.79
C TRP A 684 4.06 -15.21 -7.94
N GLN A 685 3.41 -14.50 -7.01
CA GLN A 685 1.96 -14.27 -7.00
C GLN A 685 1.14 -15.58 -7.16
N THR A 686 0.27 -15.67 -8.16
CA THR A 686 -0.55 -16.87 -8.49
C THR A 686 0.27 -18.01 -9.10
N GLY A 687 1.58 -17.81 -9.24
CA GLY A 687 2.50 -18.71 -9.92
C GLY A 687 2.33 -18.75 -11.43
N GLY A 688 1.44 -17.96 -12.05
CA GLY A 688 1.26 -17.95 -13.51
C GLY A 688 2.58 -17.77 -14.28
N MET A 689 3.51 -16.99 -13.69
CA MET A 689 4.88 -16.88 -14.19
C MET A 689 5.76 -18.07 -13.80
N THR A 690 5.92 -18.29 -12.50
CA THR A 690 6.98 -19.15 -11.97
C THR A 690 6.66 -20.63 -12.08
N ARG A 691 5.39 -21.03 -12.18
CA ARG A 691 4.97 -22.41 -12.47
C ARG A 691 5.15 -22.78 -13.94
N SER A 692 5.58 -21.84 -14.76
CA SER A 692 5.97 -22.03 -16.16
C SER A 692 7.49 -21.99 -16.35
N VAL A 693 8.27 -21.82 -15.27
CA VAL A 693 9.74 -21.81 -15.29
C VAL A 693 10.27 -23.13 -14.71
N PRO A 694 10.89 -24.02 -15.52
CA PRO A 694 11.27 -25.36 -15.08
C PRO A 694 12.14 -25.41 -13.81
N TRP A 695 13.14 -24.51 -13.68
CA TRP A 695 14.00 -24.47 -12.49
C TRP A 695 13.24 -24.16 -11.20
N LEU A 696 12.21 -23.31 -11.26
CA LEU A 696 11.42 -22.96 -10.08
C LEU A 696 10.40 -24.05 -9.76
N VAL A 697 9.87 -24.71 -10.78
CA VAL A 697 9.01 -25.89 -10.65
C VAL A 697 9.77 -27.06 -10.03
N GLU A 698 11.03 -27.28 -10.41
CA GLU A 698 11.87 -28.32 -9.82
C GLU A 698 12.05 -28.14 -8.30
N LEU A 699 12.19 -26.88 -7.85
CA LEU A 699 12.33 -26.57 -6.42
C LEU A 699 11.03 -26.77 -5.63
N VAL A 700 9.89 -26.34 -6.18
CA VAL A 700 8.58 -26.50 -5.53
C VAL A 700 7.52 -26.92 -6.56
N PRO A 701 7.36 -28.22 -6.82
CA PRO A 701 6.48 -28.71 -7.89
C PRO A 701 5.00 -28.78 -7.50
N ASP A 702 4.71 -28.90 -6.20
CA ASP A 702 3.38 -29.25 -5.70
C ASP A 702 2.82 -28.21 -4.72
N MET A 703 1.50 -28.01 -4.79
CA MET A 703 0.76 -27.32 -3.74
C MET A 703 0.87 -28.11 -2.43
N PHE A 704 1.29 -27.44 -1.36
CA PHE A 704 1.40 -28.04 -0.03
C PHE A 704 0.75 -27.18 1.04
N VAL A 705 0.54 -27.77 2.22
CA VAL A 705 0.14 -27.05 3.43
C VAL A 705 1.13 -27.31 4.56
N GLU A 706 1.54 -26.26 5.25
CA GLU A 706 2.33 -26.35 6.47
C GLU A 706 1.43 -26.61 7.67
N ILE A 707 1.78 -27.60 8.48
CA ILE A 707 1.13 -27.87 9.76
C ILE A 707 2.17 -28.17 10.85
N SER A 708 1.77 -27.97 12.11
CA SER A 708 2.57 -28.33 13.28
C SER A 708 2.66 -29.85 13.45
N GLU A 709 3.67 -30.30 14.19
CA GLU A 709 3.81 -31.70 14.60
C GLU A 709 2.65 -32.15 15.50
N SER A 710 2.12 -31.25 16.33
CA SER A 710 0.96 -31.52 17.20
C SER A 710 -0.33 -31.72 16.41
N LEU A 711 -0.62 -30.89 15.41
CA LEU A 711 -1.78 -31.08 14.53
C LEU A 711 -1.65 -32.37 13.72
N ALA A 712 -0.44 -32.66 13.20
CA ALA A 712 -0.19 -33.91 12.49
C ALA A 712 -0.47 -35.14 13.38
N LYS A 713 -0.03 -35.12 14.64
CA LYS A 713 -0.32 -36.17 15.62
C LYS A 713 -1.82 -36.27 15.93
N GLN A 714 -2.49 -35.14 16.12
CA GLN A 714 -3.93 -35.08 16.39
C GLN A 714 -4.75 -35.71 15.25
N LYS A 715 -4.33 -35.49 14.00
CA LYS A 715 -5.04 -35.95 12.79
C LYS A 715 -4.50 -37.26 12.21
N GLY A 716 -3.42 -37.81 12.76
CA GLY A 716 -2.79 -39.05 12.26
C GLY A 716 -2.10 -38.90 10.90
N PHE A 717 -1.60 -37.71 10.57
CA PHE A 717 -0.93 -37.43 9.30
C PHE A 717 0.54 -37.85 9.31
N ARG A 718 1.01 -38.31 8.15
CA ARG A 718 2.43 -38.58 7.88
C ARG A 718 2.97 -37.57 6.87
N LYS A 719 4.29 -37.36 6.89
CA LYS A 719 4.96 -36.47 5.93
C LYS A 719 4.64 -36.92 4.50
N GLY A 720 4.17 -35.99 3.66
CA GLY A 720 3.81 -36.28 2.27
C GLY A 720 2.41 -36.87 2.06
N ASP A 721 1.62 -37.08 3.12
CA ASP A 721 0.20 -37.44 2.97
C ASP A 721 -0.52 -36.36 2.15
N ARG A 722 -1.50 -36.78 1.32
CA ARG A 722 -2.45 -35.84 0.70
C ARG A 722 -3.60 -35.54 1.65
N VAL A 723 -3.98 -34.28 1.70
CA VAL A 723 -5.07 -33.77 2.54
C VAL A 723 -6.03 -32.91 1.75
N LYS A 724 -7.24 -32.84 2.28
CA LYS A 724 -8.25 -31.86 1.92
C LYS A 724 -8.30 -30.78 2.99
N VAL A 725 -8.24 -29.53 2.56
CA VAL A 725 -8.48 -28.37 3.44
C VAL A 725 -9.80 -27.73 3.01
N THR A 726 -10.72 -27.57 3.97
CA THR A 726 -12.10 -27.16 3.69
C THR A 726 -12.51 -25.97 4.53
N THR A 727 -13.36 -25.15 3.93
CA THR A 727 -14.01 -23.98 4.52
C THR A 727 -15.46 -23.90 4.05
N GLU A 728 -16.27 -22.91 4.48
CA GLU A 728 -17.63 -22.75 3.90
C GLU A 728 -17.62 -22.47 2.40
N ARG A 729 -16.50 -21.96 1.87
CA ARG A 729 -16.39 -21.54 0.47
C ARG A 729 -16.01 -22.67 -0.47
N GLY A 730 -15.29 -23.68 0.02
CA GLY A 730 -14.81 -24.76 -0.82
C GLY A 730 -13.75 -25.63 -0.16
N THR A 731 -13.19 -26.51 -0.99
CA THR A 731 -12.16 -27.48 -0.61
C THR A 731 -11.00 -27.40 -1.60
N ILE A 732 -9.78 -27.57 -1.09
CA ILE A 732 -8.57 -27.75 -1.91
C ILE A 732 -7.87 -29.05 -1.53
N GLU A 733 -7.11 -29.61 -2.47
CA GLU A 733 -6.19 -30.72 -2.23
C GLU A 733 -4.73 -30.25 -2.21
N ALA A 734 -3.95 -30.77 -1.26
CA ALA A 734 -2.55 -30.41 -1.08
C ALA A 734 -1.73 -31.54 -0.45
N VAL A 735 -0.40 -31.43 -0.56
CA VAL A 735 0.55 -32.29 0.15
C VAL A 735 0.81 -31.72 1.55
N VAL A 736 0.86 -32.57 2.58
CA VAL A 736 1.20 -32.11 3.93
C VAL A 736 2.71 -31.96 4.11
N LEU A 737 3.12 -30.76 4.54
CA LEU A 737 4.43 -30.46 5.09
C LEU A 737 4.35 -30.31 6.62
N ILE A 738 4.71 -31.38 7.34
CA ILE A 738 4.81 -31.36 8.81
C ILE A 738 6.10 -30.64 9.20
N THR A 739 6.01 -29.66 10.10
CA THR A 739 7.18 -28.88 10.52
C THR A 739 7.07 -28.32 11.95
N SER A 740 8.21 -28.24 12.64
CA SER A 740 8.35 -27.58 13.94
C SER A 740 8.35 -26.04 13.88
N ARG A 741 8.38 -25.47 12.65
CA ARG A 741 8.29 -24.01 12.41
C ARG A 741 6.91 -23.45 12.70
N LEU A 742 5.89 -24.30 12.74
CA LEU A 742 4.53 -23.96 13.16
C LEU A 742 4.28 -24.58 14.53
N LYS A 743 3.71 -23.79 15.44
CA LYS A 743 3.30 -24.23 16.78
C LYS A 743 1.90 -23.71 17.09
N PRO A 744 1.10 -24.43 17.88
CA PRO A 744 -0.19 -23.94 18.33
C PRO A 744 -0.04 -22.72 19.24
N PHE A 745 -1.04 -21.85 19.22
CA PHE A 745 -1.13 -20.65 20.05
C PHE A 745 -1.90 -20.98 21.33
N ASN A 746 -1.41 -20.52 22.49
CA ASN A 746 -2.20 -20.59 23.73
C ASN A 746 -3.10 -19.36 23.83
N VAL A 747 -4.40 -19.52 23.60
CA VAL A 747 -5.40 -18.46 23.66
C VAL A 747 -6.52 -18.91 24.58
N GLU A 748 -6.78 -18.15 25.64
CA GLU A 748 -7.79 -18.50 26.66
C GLU A 748 -7.58 -19.91 27.27
N GLY A 749 -6.33 -20.34 27.43
CA GLY A 749 -5.99 -21.68 27.94
C GLY A 749 -6.23 -22.82 26.94
N LYS A 750 -6.60 -22.51 25.70
CA LYS A 750 -6.78 -23.46 24.61
C LYS A 750 -5.60 -23.38 23.64
N MET A 751 -5.13 -24.55 23.22
CA MET A 751 -4.14 -24.65 22.15
C MET A 751 -4.85 -24.59 20.81
N ILE A 752 -4.67 -23.50 20.07
CA ILE A 752 -5.29 -23.26 18.77
C ILE A 752 -4.25 -23.53 17.68
N GLU A 753 -4.56 -24.45 16.77
CA GLU A 753 -3.68 -24.81 15.65
C GLU A 753 -3.92 -23.92 14.42
N GLN A 754 -2.92 -23.89 13.53
CA GLN A 754 -3.01 -23.21 12.24
C GLN A 754 -2.59 -24.11 11.09
N VAL A 755 -3.14 -23.81 9.91
CA VAL A 755 -2.80 -24.41 8.61
C VAL A 755 -2.28 -23.30 7.70
N GLY A 756 -1.01 -23.43 7.30
CA GLY A 756 -0.33 -22.46 6.45
C GLY A 756 -0.36 -22.87 4.98
N MET A 757 -0.69 -21.94 4.07
CA MET A 757 -0.85 -22.24 2.64
C MET A 757 -0.10 -21.25 1.73
N PRO A 758 0.78 -21.69 0.81
CA PRO A 758 1.19 -20.87 -0.31
C PRO A 758 0.01 -20.65 -1.27
N TRP A 759 -0.19 -19.44 -1.80
CA TRP A 759 -1.26 -19.16 -2.79
C TRP A 759 -0.72 -19.14 -4.23
N HIS A 760 0.35 -19.88 -4.48
CA HIS A 760 1.09 -19.88 -5.73
C HIS A 760 0.56 -20.83 -6.79
N PHE A 761 -0.47 -21.64 -6.50
CA PHE A 761 -0.89 -22.75 -7.34
C PHE A 761 -2.28 -22.56 -7.94
N GLY A 762 -2.47 -23.18 -9.09
CA GLY A 762 -3.70 -23.20 -9.87
C GLY A 762 -3.64 -24.34 -10.90
N TYR A 763 -4.71 -24.49 -11.69
CA TYR A 763 -4.86 -25.63 -12.60
C TYR A 763 -4.19 -25.46 -13.97
N ALA A 764 -3.59 -24.30 -14.26
CA ALA A 764 -2.80 -24.05 -15.47
C ALA A 764 -1.29 -24.20 -15.19
N GLY A 765 -0.43 -24.11 -16.21
CA GLY A 765 1.04 -24.15 -16.05
C GLY A 765 1.64 -25.57 -15.89
N THR A 766 2.96 -25.63 -15.68
CA THR A 766 3.72 -26.89 -15.56
C THR A 766 3.53 -27.50 -14.17
N ALA A 767 3.71 -26.71 -13.11
CA ALA A 767 3.28 -27.09 -11.76
C ALA A 767 1.80 -26.75 -11.58
N LYS A 768 1.00 -27.76 -11.20
CA LYS A 768 -0.46 -27.63 -11.02
C LYS A 768 -0.86 -27.93 -9.59
N GLY A 769 -1.97 -27.33 -9.16
CA GLY A 769 -2.58 -27.57 -7.86
C GLY A 769 -3.81 -26.71 -7.66
N ASP A 770 -4.43 -26.78 -6.49
CA ASP A 770 -5.55 -25.91 -6.17
C ASP A 770 -5.08 -24.53 -5.67
N SER A 771 -5.91 -23.51 -5.91
CA SER A 771 -5.67 -22.17 -5.35
C SER A 771 -6.10 -22.13 -3.89
N ALA A 772 -5.17 -21.76 -2.99
CA ALA A 772 -5.50 -21.50 -1.60
C ALA A 772 -6.61 -20.45 -1.42
N ASN A 773 -6.77 -19.52 -2.37
CA ASN A 773 -7.83 -18.53 -2.30
C ASN A 773 -9.24 -19.07 -2.64
N MET A 774 -9.37 -20.35 -2.98
CA MET A 774 -10.67 -21.05 -2.91
C MET A 774 -11.24 -21.05 -1.48
N LEU A 775 -10.38 -20.95 -0.46
CA LEU A 775 -10.76 -21.05 0.94
C LEU A 775 -10.98 -19.70 1.62
N THR A 776 -10.42 -18.63 1.07
CA THR A 776 -10.36 -17.32 1.73
C THR A 776 -11.69 -16.56 1.58
N PRO A 777 -12.15 -15.85 2.63
CA PRO A 777 -13.41 -15.11 2.59
C PRO A 777 -13.34 -13.87 1.69
N SER A 778 -14.43 -13.59 0.96
CA SER A 778 -14.61 -12.35 0.20
C SER A 778 -15.13 -11.22 1.11
N VAL A 779 -14.34 -10.89 2.14
CA VAL A 779 -14.60 -9.77 3.07
C VAL A 779 -13.38 -8.88 3.14
N GLY A 780 -13.57 -7.56 3.10
CA GLY A 780 -12.47 -6.62 2.97
C GLY A 780 -12.38 -5.58 4.08
N CYS A 781 -11.23 -4.93 4.14
CA CYS A 781 -10.99 -3.79 5.03
C CYS A 781 -12.05 -2.70 4.87
N ALA A 782 -12.55 -2.15 5.98
CA ALA A 782 -13.54 -1.08 6.00
C ALA A 782 -13.20 0.11 5.07
N ASN A 783 -11.91 0.43 5.00
CA ASN A 783 -11.39 1.61 4.32
C ASN A 783 -11.07 1.35 2.84
N THR A 784 -10.51 0.18 2.50
CA THR A 784 -9.92 -0.09 1.18
C THR A 784 -10.60 -1.23 0.42
N SER A 785 -11.42 -2.04 1.10
CA SER A 785 -11.97 -3.31 0.58
C SER A 785 -10.91 -4.37 0.24
N ILE A 786 -9.65 -4.23 0.70
CA ILE A 786 -8.63 -5.28 0.58
C ILE A 786 -9.09 -6.52 1.35
N PRO A 787 -9.14 -7.72 0.73
CA PRO A 787 -9.69 -8.91 1.38
C PRO A 787 -8.88 -9.45 2.56
N GLU A 788 -9.56 -10.15 3.46
CA GLU A 788 -9.01 -10.86 4.61
C GLU A 788 -8.46 -12.23 4.19
N PHE A 789 -7.19 -12.25 3.80
CA PHE A 789 -6.49 -13.47 3.35
C PHE A 789 -5.65 -14.13 4.46
N LYS A 790 -5.38 -13.40 5.55
CA LYS A 790 -4.35 -13.77 6.53
C LYS A 790 -4.89 -14.48 7.77
N ALA A 791 -6.19 -14.39 8.03
CA ALA A 791 -6.84 -15.05 9.14
C ALA A 791 -8.27 -15.43 8.73
N PHE A 792 -8.54 -16.73 8.67
CA PHE A 792 -9.86 -17.30 8.46
C PHE A 792 -9.92 -18.68 9.13
N LEU A 793 -11.06 -19.36 9.16
CA LEU A 793 -11.19 -20.69 9.75
C LEU A 793 -11.27 -21.78 8.68
N CYS A 794 -10.65 -22.93 8.98
CA CYS A 794 -10.66 -24.11 8.13
C CYS A 794 -10.66 -25.42 8.94
N ASN A 795 -10.92 -26.52 8.24
CA ASN A 795 -10.66 -27.88 8.70
C ASN A 795 -9.68 -28.56 7.73
N ILE A 796 -8.97 -29.58 8.22
CA ILE A 796 -8.04 -30.41 7.45
C ILE A 796 -8.27 -31.89 7.76
N GLU A 797 -8.36 -32.69 6.71
CA GLU A 797 -8.66 -34.13 6.76
C GLU A 797 -7.83 -34.91 5.74
N LYS A 798 -7.62 -36.20 5.99
CA LYS A 798 -6.89 -37.07 5.06
C LYS A 798 -7.73 -37.25 3.80
N GLY A 799 -7.11 -37.08 2.63
CA GLY A 799 -7.81 -37.27 1.35
C GLY A 799 -7.16 -36.53 0.18
N GLY A 800 -7.43 -37.01 -1.03
CA GLY A 800 -6.99 -36.41 -2.29
C GLY A 800 -6.62 -37.49 -3.32
N SER A 801 -6.87 -37.24 -4.62
CA SER A 801 -6.50 -38.19 -5.69
C SER A 801 -5.06 -37.95 -6.14
N LYS A 802 -4.35 -38.95 -6.69
CA LYS A 802 -3.08 -38.70 -7.39
C LYS A 802 -3.41 -37.89 -8.65
N ALA A 803 -2.74 -36.75 -8.84
CA ALA A 803 -3.00 -35.84 -9.96
C ALA A 803 -2.40 -36.39 -11.25
#